data_AF-A0A2P8ID98-F1
#
_entry.id   AF-A0A2P8ID98-F1
#
_cell.length_a   1.000
_cell.length_b   1.000
_cell.length_c   1.000
_cell.angle_alpha   90.00
_cell.angle_beta   90.00
_cell.angle_gamma   90.00
#
_symmetry.space_group_name_H-M   'P 1'
#
loop_
_entity.id
_entity.type
_entity.pdbx_description
1 polymer ?
#
loop_
_entity_poly.entity_id
_entity_poly.type
_entity_poly.pdbx_seq_one_letter_code
_entity_poly.pdbx_strand_id
1 'polypeptide(L)'
;MIGGLLEQRYRVGTLVARGGMSTVYRGVDTRLERTVAIKVMDPRFSADPQFVARFEREARAAAKLHHPGVVQVHDQGVDEDRVYLVMELVEGGTLRDLLNARGKLDVPLALTVVEKVLSPLAAAHRADLVHRDVKPENVLIGPGGTVKVADFGLVRAVSTAGVTSDTMILGTVAYLSPEQVTTGTTDARSDVYSAGVLLYEMLTGAPPYVGDNAISVAYRHVNDDVPPVPDVPAEVAELVRRATRKEPFLRPADAESFLSEVETARAKLGIAAVDVPLPTAAATAEEATEHVRAPFGTAEQTVRVEPVRVGAGAPFAEPTVPVHRPNPLVPPTSGPQGTRAIPRAALLAPPEPQLAAPAPPAARPRPKRPPKKKTPEQVLEEMRARSKRQFITWLSVVVVAAILIGFTTWWLTVGQVTTVPNLVGQDEAAATAMLDEASLTKTVRRENSDTVPSGQVISTDPPAGTEAEQGDLVRLVVSAGRPVVPQVNGGAEVALAEQEIASVGLKPQLNPAEDAFSDRVPKGKVVTLKPAPGTPVPIGSAVTIVLSKGSEPKPVPSVIGKTKDEAFAELSAAGFEPVEGPQEPSDRVDGGKVVRTDPPAGTNLPPNNRRVTVFVAPEGVTVPQVEGKSVKEAKKILEDAGLKVDVQFNDRDRARVVNQSIRAGERVPKDTRITIIAV
;
A
#
# COMPACT_ATOMS: atom_id res chain seq x y z
N MET A 1 -17.71 -2.86 17.45
CA MET A 1 -17.86 -1.64 16.63
C MET A 1 -19.22 -1.67 15.95
N ILE A 2 -19.48 -2.61 15.03
CA ILE A 2 -20.86 -3.02 14.67
C ILE A 2 -21.67 -3.30 15.95
N GLY A 3 -22.91 -2.81 16.01
CA GLY A 3 -23.79 -2.89 17.18
C GLY A 3 -23.54 -1.84 18.27
N GLY A 4 -22.41 -1.11 18.21
CA GLY A 4 -22.07 -0.04 19.15
C GLY A 4 -22.92 1.22 18.95
N LEU A 5 -22.90 2.11 19.94
CA LEU A 5 -23.69 3.34 19.98
C LEU A 5 -22.79 4.55 20.32
N LEU A 6 -22.29 5.23 19.28
CA LEU A 6 -21.37 6.36 19.43
C LEU A 6 -22.11 7.57 20.03
N GLU A 7 -21.50 8.23 21.03
CA GLU A 7 -22.07 9.34 21.83
C GLU A 7 -23.52 9.06 22.31
N GLN A 8 -23.83 7.80 22.58
CA GLN A 8 -25.18 7.34 22.96
C GLN A 8 -26.30 7.72 21.97
N ARG A 9 -25.96 8.00 20.69
CA ARG A 9 -26.89 8.46 19.66
C ARG A 9 -26.80 7.72 18.33
N TYR A 10 -25.59 7.38 17.89
CA TYR A 10 -25.38 6.82 16.55
C TYR A 10 -25.12 5.33 16.61
N ARG A 11 -26.15 4.54 16.27
CA ARG A 11 -26.03 3.08 16.28
C ARG A 11 -25.30 2.64 15.02
N VAL A 12 -24.13 2.05 15.18
CA VAL A 12 -23.31 1.53 14.09
C VAL A 12 -23.90 0.19 13.63
N GLY A 13 -24.32 0.13 12.37
CA GLY A 13 -24.85 -1.06 11.72
C GLY A 13 -23.81 -1.76 10.84
N THR A 14 -24.20 -2.14 9.64
CA THR A 14 -23.36 -2.90 8.69
C THR A 14 -22.20 -2.08 8.15
N LEU A 15 -21.11 -2.76 7.81
CA LEU A 15 -20.00 -2.19 7.06
C LEU A 15 -20.46 -1.82 5.64
N VAL A 16 -20.10 -0.63 5.15
CA VAL A 16 -20.34 -0.19 3.77
C VAL A 16 -19.03 -0.21 2.98
N ALA A 17 -17.98 0.42 3.50
CA ALA A 17 -16.68 0.49 2.83
C ALA A 17 -15.52 0.60 3.83
N ARG A 18 -14.33 0.11 3.44
CA ARG A 18 -13.06 0.34 4.15
C ARG A 18 -12.13 1.18 3.28
N GLY A 19 -11.76 2.36 3.77
CA GLY A 19 -10.70 3.20 3.20
C GLY A 19 -9.39 3.04 3.99
N GLY A 20 -8.29 3.58 3.45
CA GLY A 20 -6.96 3.46 4.10
C GLY A 20 -6.80 4.26 5.39
N MET A 21 -7.66 5.27 5.63
CA MET A 21 -7.62 6.13 6.82
C MET A 21 -8.88 6.03 7.69
N SER A 22 -9.94 5.39 7.20
CA SER A 22 -11.26 5.37 7.85
C SER A 22 -12.13 4.24 7.33
N THR A 23 -13.16 3.87 8.10
CA THR A 23 -14.14 2.86 7.71
C THR A 23 -15.55 3.46 7.78
N VAL A 24 -16.34 3.23 6.73
CA VAL A 24 -17.70 3.75 6.59
C VAL A 24 -18.71 2.64 6.91
N TYR A 25 -19.64 2.94 7.80
CA TYR A 25 -20.72 2.06 8.24
C TYR A 25 -22.08 2.68 7.91
N ARG A 26 -23.05 1.83 7.58
CA ARG A 26 -24.47 2.18 7.64
C ARG A 26 -24.87 2.24 9.11
N GLY A 27 -25.52 3.30 9.54
CA GLY A 27 -25.96 3.48 10.92
C GLY A 27 -27.32 4.14 11.02
N VAL A 28 -27.77 4.34 12.26
CA VAL A 28 -29.05 4.99 12.57
C VAL A 28 -28.81 6.08 13.63
N ASP A 29 -29.30 7.30 13.35
CA ASP A 29 -29.40 8.37 14.34
C ASP A 29 -30.62 8.07 15.23
N THR A 30 -30.41 7.53 16.44
CA THR A 30 -31.51 7.05 17.29
C THR A 30 -32.35 8.16 17.91
N ARG A 31 -32.02 9.44 17.66
CA ARG A 31 -32.86 10.59 18.07
C ARG A 31 -33.78 11.08 16.96
N LEU A 32 -33.37 10.92 15.70
CA LEU A 32 -34.10 11.37 14.51
C LEU A 32 -34.68 10.21 13.69
N GLU A 33 -34.48 8.97 14.15
CA GLU A 33 -34.94 7.71 13.54
C GLU A 33 -34.60 7.57 12.04
N ARG A 34 -33.51 8.20 11.61
CA ARG A 34 -33.04 8.20 10.22
C ARG A 34 -31.79 7.37 10.02
N THR A 35 -31.70 6.71 8.86
CA THR A 35 -30.47 6.05 8.41
C THR A 35 -29.42 7.10 8.05
N VAL A 36 -28.17 6.84 8.41
CA VAL A 36 -27.01 7.70 8.16
C VAL A 36 -25.80 6.87 7.74
N ALA A 37 -24.83 7.49 7.07
CA ALA A 37 -23.50 6.93 6.93
C ALA A 37 -22.60 7.46 8.05
N ILE A 38 -21.85 6.58 8.71
CA ILE A 38 -20.94 6.90 9.81
C ILE A 38 -19.53 6.52 9.37
N LYS A 39 -18.69 7.53 9.11
CA LYS A 39 -17.28 7.36 8.78
C LYS A 39 -16.46 7.51 10.06
N VAL A 40 -15.83 6.42 10.49
CA VAL A 40 -14.99 6.38 11.70
C VAL A 40 -13.53 6.29 11.28
N MET A 41 -12.68 7.12 11.88
CA MET A 41 -11.25 7.15 11.59
C MET A 41 -10.54 5.89 12.12
N ASP A 42 -9.51 5.41 11.42
CA ASP A 42 -8.64 4.35 11.96
C ASP A 42 -7.89 4.90 13.20
N PRO A 43 -7.82 4.15 14.32
CA PRO A 43 -7.19 4.62 15.56
C PRO A 43 -5.76 5.16 15.39
N ARG A 44 -5.02 4.70 14.37
CA ARG A 44 -3.67 5.20 14.06
C ARG A 44 -3.62 6.69 13.72
N PHE A 45 -4.71 7.25 13.18
CA PHE A 45 -4.82 8.70 12.87
C PHE A 45 -5.49 9.47 14.01
N SER A 46 -6.37 8.83 14.79
CA SER A 46 -7.02 9.46 15.96
C SER A 46 -6.04 9.84 17.07
N ALA A 47 -4.85 9.20 17.11
CA ALA A 47 -3.81 9.47 18.09
C ALA A 47 -2.97 10.74 17.83
N ASP A 48 -3.06 11.37 16.64
CA ASP A 48 -2.36 12.63 16.32
C ASP A 48 -3.31 13.84 16.52
N PRO A 49 -3.10 14.69 17.56
CA PRO A 49 -3.95 15.86 17.79
C PRO A 49 -3.91 16.88 16.64
N GLN A 50 -2.81 16.97 15.88
CA GLN A 50 -2.71 17.87 14.73
C GLN A 50 -3.48 17.33 13.52
N PHE A 51 -3.56 16.00 13.35
CA PHE A 51 -4.44 15.38 12.37
C PHE A 51 -5.90 15.64 12.74
N VAL A 52 -6.31 15.31 13.98
CA VAL A 52 -7.71 15.47 14.43
C VAL A 52 -8.18 16.92 14.32
N ALA A 53 -7.38 17.90 14.75
CA ALA A 53 -7.73 19.32 14.63
C ALA A 53 -7.87 19.81 13.17
N ARG A 54 -7.11 19.23 12.22
CA ARG A 54 -7.29 19.50 10.78
C ARG A 54 -8.57 18.85 10.26
N PHE A 55 -8.80 17.58 10.60
CA PHE A 55 -9.98 16.82 10.21
C PHE A 55 -11.29 17.50 10.67
N GLU A 56 -11.39 17.91 11.93
CA GLU A 56 -12.56 18.66 12.43
C GLU A 56 -12.78 19.98 11.69
N ARG A 57 -11.70 20.71 11.37
CA ARG A 57 -11.81 21.99 10.66
C ARG A 57 -12.31 21.80 9.23
N GLU A 58 -11.83 20.75 8.55
CA GLU A 58 -12.24 20.40 7.18
C GLU A 58 -13.67 19.83 7.16
N ALA A 59 -14.05 18.98 8.12
CA ALA A 59 -15.42 18.51 8.31
C ALA A 59 -16.42 19.66 8.56
N ARG A 60 -16.07 20.64 9.41
CA ARG A 60 -16.89 21.85 9.64
C ARG A 60 -16.97 22.77 8.42
N ALA A 61 -16.00 22.74 7.52
CA ALA A 61 -16.07 23.47 6.25
C ALA A 61 -17.04 22.77 5.29
N ALA A 62 -16.88 21.45 5.10
CA ALA A 62 -17.77 20.63 4.27
C ALA A 62 -19.24 20.67 4.76
N ALA A 63 -19.48 20.69 6.08
CA ALA A 63 -20.83 20.77 6.64
C ALA A 63 -21.61 22.03 6.29
N LYS A 64 -20.92 23.14 5.97
CA LYS A 64 -21.55 24.40 5.53
C LYS A 64 -21.93 24.41 4.05
N LEU A 65 -21.46 23.44 3.27
CA LEU A 65 -21.69 23.39 1.84
C LEU A 65 -23.06 22.76 1.55
N HIS A 66 -24.04 23.59 1.19
CA HIS A 66 -25.37 23.15 0.82
C HIS A 66 -25.52 23.10 -0.71
N HIS A 67 -25.54 21.88 -1.27
CA HIS A 67 -25.76 21.64 -2.69
C HIS A 67 -26.35 20.24 -2.91
N PRO A 68 -27.34 20.04 -3.81
CA PRO A 68 -27.99 18.74 -4.00
C PRO A 68 -27.02 17.63 -4.43
N GLY A 69 -25.98 17.98 -5.19
CA GLY A 69 -24.90 17.07 -5.61
C GLY A 69 -23.75 16.92 -4.60
N VAL A 70 -23.89 17.39 -3.36
CA VAL A 70 -22.93 17.12 -2.27
C VAL A 70 -23.54 16.11 -1.30
N VAL A 71 -22.72 15.22 -0.74
CA VAL A 71 -23.13 14.38 0.40
C VAL A 71 -23.13 15.25 1.65
N GLN A 72 -24.32 15.51 2.22
CA GLN A 72 -24.44 16.43 3.34
C GLN A 72 -23.84 15.82 4.62
N VAL A 73 -22.84 16.49 5.19
CA VAL A 73 -22.39 16.21 6.57
C VAL A 73 -23.48 16.66 7.54
N HIS A 74 -23.80 15.81 8.51
CA HIS A 74 -24.87 16.00 9.49
C HIS A 74 -24.35 16.30 10.89
N ASP A 75 -23.28 15.64 11.31
CA ASP A 75 -22.71 15.79 12.65
C ASP A 75 -21.25 15.29 12.68
N GLN A 76 -20.50 15.69 13.70
CA GLN A 76 -19.16 15.17 13.98
C GLN A 76 -19.00 14.94 15.48
N GLY A 77 -18.25 13.91 15.88
CA GLY A 77 -18.08 13.58 17.30
C GLY A 77 -16.82 12.80 17.60
N VAL A 78 -16.57 12.60 18.89
CA VAL A 78 -15.45 11.81 19.42
C VAL A 78 -15.97 10.93 20.54
N ASP A 79 -16.00 9.63 20.29
CA ASP A 79 -16.47 8.61 21.23
C ASP A 79 -15.28 7.75 21.66
N GLU A 80 -14.96 7.78 22.95
CA GLU A 80 -13.73 7.19 23.53
C GLU A 80 -12.45 7.74 22.84
N ASP A 81 -11.83 6.94 21.97
CA ASP A 81 -10.63 7.22 21.18
C ASP A 81 -10.94 7.39 19.67
N ARG A 82 -12.23 7.42 19.30
CA ARG A 82 -12.68 7.35 17.90
C ARG A 82 -13.30 8.66 17.44
N VAL A 83 -12.59 9.34 16.55
CA VAL A 83 -13.14 10.46 15.77
C VAL A 83 -14.07 9.90 14.69
N TYR A 84 -15.28 10.45 14.59
CA TYR A 84 -16.24 10.05 13.58
C TYR A 84 -16.99 11.23 12.94
N LEU A 85 -17.46 10.99 11.73
CA LEU A 85 -18.25 11.92 10.92
C LEU A 85 -19.56 11.23 10.52
N VAL A 86 -20.69 11.88 10.78
CA VAL A 86 -22.01 11.42 10.38
C VAL A 86 -22.46 12.22 9.17
N MET A 87 -22.85 11.51 8.11
CA MET A 87 -23.25 12.09 6.83
C MET A 87 -24.52 11.42 6.28
N GLU A 88 -25.09 12.04 5.27
CA GLU A 88 -26.15 11.47 4.44
C GLU A 88 -25.75 10.10 3.89
N LEU A 89 -26.60 9.09 4.06
CA LEU A 89 -26.43 7.81 3.37
C LEU A 89 -27.00 7.92 1.95
N VAL A 90 -26.15 7.85 0.94
CA VAL A 90 -26.58 7.63 -0.44
C VAL A 90 -26.73 6.13 -0.64
N GLU A 91 -27.96 5.66 -0.81
CA GLU A 91 -28.23 4.28 -1.22
C GLU A 91 -27.88 4.13 -2.71
N GLY A 92 -27.22 3.04 -3.12
CA GLY A 92 -26.69 2.88 -4.48
C GLY A 92 -25.26 2.35 -4.50
N GLY A 93 -24.42 2.91 -5.37
CA GLY A 93 -23.00 2.54 -5.50
C GLY A 93 -22.13 3.74 -5.90
N THR A 94 -20.90 3.48 -6.34
CA THR A 94 -19.93 4.50 -6.77
C THR A 94 -19.82 4.57 -8.30
N LEU A 95 -19.18 5.63 -8.82
CA LEU A 95 -18.77 5.69 -10.23
C LEU A 95 -17.74 4.60 -10.55
N ARG A 96 -16.89 4.19 -9.59
CA ARG A 96 -16.01 3.02 -9.75
C ARG A 96 -16.81 1.76 -10.06
N ASP A 97 -17.91 1.52 -9.34
CA ASP A 97 -18.77 0.35 -9.58
C ASP A 97 -19.43 0.40 -10.97
N LEU A 98 -19.85 1.58 -11.42
CA LEU A 98 -20.39 1.77 -12.77
C LEU A 98 -19.34 1.52 -13.86
N LEU A 99 -18.11 2.00 -13.68
CA LEU A 99 -16.99 1.75 -14.58
C LEU A 99 -16.63 0.26 -14.61
N ASN A 100 -16.54 -0.40 -13.46
CA ASN A 100 -16.29 -1.84 -13.38
C ASN A 100 -17.39 -2.65 -14.10
N ALA A 101 -18.65 -2.23 -14.02
CA ALA A 101 -19.78 -2.91 -14.65
C ALA A 101 -19.88 -2.68 -16.18
N ARG A 102 -19.32 -1.59 -16.72
CA ARG A 102 -19.42 -1.22 -18.15
C ARG A 102 -18.10 -1.19 -18.92
N GLY A 103 -16.97 -1.25 -18.24
CA GLY A 103 -15.64 -0.96 -18.79
C GLY A 103 -15.46 0.55 -19.05
N LYS A 104 -16.19 1.09 -20.02
CA LYS A 104 -16.21 2.52 -20.36
C LYS A 104 -17.63 3.05 -20.57
N LEU A 105 -17.79 4.36 -20.49
CA LEU A 105 -19.05 5.08 -20.71
C LEU A 105 -19.07 5.69 -22.11
N ASP A 106 -20.26 5.77 -22.68
CA ASP A 106 -20.51 6.52 -23.91
C ASP A 106 -20.51 8.03 -23.65
N VAL A 107 -20.19 8.82 -24.68
CA VAL A 107 -20.05 10.29 -24.57
C VAL A 107 -21.25 10.97 -23.90
N PRO A 108 -22.53 10.67 -24.23
CA PRO A 108 -23.68 11.27 -23.56
C PRO A 108 -23.71 11.02 -22.05
N LEU A 109 -23.37 9.80 -21.62
CA LEU A 109 -23.35 9.45 -20.20
C LEU A 109 -22.14 10.07 -19.48
N ALA A 110 -20.95 10.00 -20.07
CA ALA A 110 -19.74 10.60 -19.52
C ALA A 110 -19.89 12.12 -19.32
N LEU A 111 -20.47 12.85 -20.29
CA LEU A 111 -20.76 14.27 -20.15
C LEU A 111 -21.81 14.53 -19.04
N THR A 112 -22.87 13.71 -18.96
CA THR A 112 -23.88 13.88 -17.91
C THR A 112 -23.34 13.62 -16.50
N VAL A 113 -22.42 12.66 -16.34
CA VAL A 113 -21.74 12.41 -15.06
C VAL A 113 -20.79 13.55 -14.72
N VAL A 114 -19.95 14.01 -15.67
CA VAL A 114 -18.96 15.07 -15.36
C VAL A 114 -19.64 16.40 -15.02
N GLU A 115 -20.75 16.78 -15.68
CA GLU A 115 -21.55 17.95 -15.29
C GLU A 115 -22.05 17.84 -13.84
N LYS A 116 -22.63 16.70 -13.47
CA LYS A 116 -23.13 16.44 -12.12
C LYS A 116 -22.02 16.37 -11.05
N VAL A 117 -20.77 16.13 -11.45
CA VAL A 117 -19.58 16.21 -10.57
C VAL A 117 -19.01 17.63 -10.51
N LEU A 118 -18.99 18.37 -11.61
CA LEU A 118 -18.47 19.74 -11.65
C LEU A 118 -19.40 20.75 -10.96
N SER A 119 -20.72 20.55 -11.03
CA SER A 119 -21.72 21.38 -10.34
C SER A 119 -21.49 21.51 -8.81
N PRO A 120 -21.34 20.42 -8.03
CA PRO A 120 -20.99 20.52 -6.61
C PRO A 120 -19.56 21.03 -6.35
N LEU A 121 -18.58 20.72 -7.22
CA LEU A 121 -17.22 21.27 -7.10
C LEU A 121 -17.22 22.80 -7.30
N ALA A 122 -18.00 23.33 -8.25
CA ALA A 122 -18.19 24.76 -8.46
C ALA A 122 -18.80 25.44 -7.22
N ALA A 123 -19.79 24.79 -6.59
CA ALA A 123 -20.35 25.27 -5.33
C ALA A 123 -19.31 25.31 -4.19
N ALA A 124 -18.42 24.33 -4.11
CA ALA A 124 -17.32 24.30 -3.13
C ALA A 124 -16.27 25.39 -3.39
N HIS A 125 -15.84 25.56 -4.65
CA HIS A 125 -14.87 26.58 -5.03
C HIS A 125 -15.35 28.01 -4.73
N ARG A 126 -16.65 28.30 -4.96
CA ARG A 126 -17.27 29.59 -4.55
C ARG A 126 -17.31 29.82 -3.03
N ALA A 127 -17.10 28.78 -2.24
CA ALA A 127 -16.99 28.83 -0.78
C ALA A 127 -15.52 28.68 -0.30
N ASP A 128 -14.54 28.93 -1.17
CA ASP A 128 -13.10 28.76 -0.94
C ASP A 128 -12.68 27.35 -0.47
N LEU A 129 -13.48 26.33 -0.80
CA LEU A 129 -13.24 24.93 -0.45
C LEU A 129 -12.78 24.13 -1.68
N VAL A 130 -11.60 23.51 -1.56
CA VAL A 130 -11.01 22.61 -2.57
C VAL A 130 -11.16 21.17 -2.08
N HIS A 131 -11.62 20.27 -2.96
CA HIS A 131 -11.89 18.86 -2.69
C HIS A 131 -10.61 18.02 -2.50
N ARG A 132 -9.59 18.24 -3.33
CA ARG A 132 -8.25 17.63 -3.34
C ARG A 132 -8.15 16.13 -3.66
N ASP A 133 -9.24 15.37 -3.54
CA ASP A 133 -9.28 13.91 -3.76
C ASP A 133 -10.41 13.51 -4.75
N VAL A 134 -10.54 14.19 -5.89
CA VAL A 134 -11.60 13.87 -6.87
C VAL A 134 -11.25 12.58 -7.62
N LYS A 135 -12.05 11.54 -7.44
CA LYS A 135 -11.87 10.20 -8.03
C LYS A 135 -13.20 9.41 -8.07
N PRO A 136 -13.32 8.33 -8.87
CA PRO A 136 -14.57 7.58 -9.03
C PRO A 136 -15.16 6.99 -7.74
N GLU A 137 -14.34 6.69 -6.73
CA GLU A 137 -14.77 6.18 -5.43
C GLU A 137 -15.52 7.24 -4.60
N ASN A 138 -15.20 8.53 -4.81
CA ASN A 138 -15.80 9.67 -4.11
C ASN A 138 -17.02 10.25 -4.86
N VAL A 139 -17.40 9.65 -6.00
CA VAL A 139 -18.60 10.00 -6.76
C VAL A 139 -19.65 8.91 -6.55
N LEU A 140 -20.66 9.20 -5.74
CA LEU A 140 -21.76 8.29 -5.41
C LEU A 140 -22.91 8.43 -6.41
N ILE A 141 -23.49 7.31 -6.81
CA ILE A 141 -24.61 7.21 -7.74
C ILE A 141 -25.79 6.54 -7.03
N GLY A 142 -26.87 7.28 -6.86
CA GLY A 142 -28.09 6.84 -6.18
C GLY A 142 -29.32 6.72 -7.09
N PRO A 143 -30.48 6.30 -6.54
CA PRO A 143 -31.74 6.17 -7.27
C PRO A 143 -32.09 7.41 -8.10
N GLY A 144 -32.74 7.17 -9.25
CA GLY A 144 -33.17 8.23 -10.16
C GLY A 144 -32.02 8.98 -10.86
N GLY A 145 -30.84 8.36 -11.00
CA GLY A 145 -29.68 9.01 -11.62
C GLY A 145 -29.15 10.21 -10.83
N THR A 146 -29.33 10.17 -9.50
CA THR A 146 -28.72 11.14 -8.58
C THR A 146 -27.23 10.87 -8.50
N VAL A 147 -26.42 11.93 -8.56
CA VAL A 147 -24.96 11.85 -8.44
C VAL A 147 -24.54 12.84 -7.37
N LYS A 148 -23.73 12.38 -6.42
CA LYS A 148 -23.27 13.15 -5.26
C LYS A 148 -21.77 12.97 -5.05
N VAL A 149 -21.07 14.07 -4.81
CA VAL A 149 -19.65 14.08 -4.45
C VAL A 149 -19.52 13.99 -2.93
N ALA A 150 -18.73 13.02 -2.46
CA ALA A 150 -18.42 12.74 -1.06
C ALA A 150 -16.98 13.14 -0.71
N ASP A 151 -16.65 13.21 0.58
CA ASP A 151 -15.26 13.34 1.06
C ASP A 151 -14.49 14.62 0.69
N PHE A 152 -15.19 15.76 0.60
CA PHE A 152 -14.59 17.09 0.44
C PHE A 152 -13.47 17.38 1.46
N GLY A 153 -12.22 17.29 1.00
CA GLY A 153 -11.05 17.80 1.70
C GLY A 153 -10.75 17.18 3.07
N LEU A 154 -11.20 15.97 3.39
CA LEU A 154 -11.04 15.35 4.72
C LEU A 154 -9.64 14.76 4.97
N VAL A 155 -8.63 15.62 4.94
CA VAL A 155 -7.20 15.34 5.10
C VAL A 155 -6.59 14.44 4.01
N ARG A 156 -5.92 15.07 3.04
CA ARG A 156 -4.75 14.47 2.41
C ARG A 156 -3.50 15.00 3.13
N ALA A 157 -2.99 14.22 4.07
CA ALA A 157 -1.57 14.30 4.36
C ALA A 157 -0.84 13.94 3.06
N VAL A 158 0.10 14.78 2.63
CA VAL A 158 1.21 14.25 1.83
C VAL A 158 1.89 13.25 2.77
N SER A 159 1.72 11.96 2.49
CA SER A 159 2.39 10.92 3.23
C SER A 159 3.89 11.09 3.04
N THR A 160 4.53 11.78 4.00
CA THR A 160 5.95 11.59 4.27
C THR A 160 6.18 10.10 4.37
N ALA A 161 7.03 9.57 3.50
CA ALA A 161 7.10 8.15 3.15
C ALA A 161 7.01 7.22 4.37
N GLY A 162 6.11 6.22 4.33
CA GLY A 162 5.95 5.31 5.47
C GLY A 162 4.68 4.46 5.51
N VAL A 163 3.69 4.68 4.64
CA VAL A 163 2.54 3.76 4.48
C VAL A 163 2.69 3.06 3.14
N THR A 164 2.88 1.73 3.16
CA THR A 164 2.89 0.86 1.98
C THR A 164 1.81 -0.20 2.12
N SER A 165 0.69 0.01 1.43
CA SER A 165 -0.32 -1.01 1.13
C SER A 165 -0.47 -1.02 -0.37
N ASP A 166 0.29 -1.89 -1.04
CA ASP A 166 0.66 -1.76 -2.45
C ASP A 166 -0.52 -1.61 -3.41
N THR A 167 -1.65 -2.26 -3.13
CA THR A 167 -2.89 -2.16 -3.93
C THR A 167 -3.75 -0.94 -3.62
N MET A 168 -3.71 -0.39 -2.40
CA MET A 168 -4.64 0.67 -1.98
C MET A 168 -4.14 2.08 -2.30
N ILE A 169 -2.81 2.25 -2.36
CA ILE A 169 -2.17 3.54 -2.67
C ILE A 169 -2.21 3.79 -4.18
N LEU A 170 -2.05 2.75 -5.00
CA LEU A 170 -2.02 2.84 -6.45
C LEU A 170 -3.27 3.53 -7.03
N GLY A 171 -4.46 3.15 -6.55
CA GLY A 171 -5.73 3.71 -7.04
C GLY A 171 -5.96 5.18 -6.68
N THR A 172 -5.42 5.68 -5.56
CA THR A 172 -5.54 7.11 -5.22
C THR A 172 -4.54 7.98 -5.99
N VAL A 173 -3.41 7.43 -6.42
CA VAL A 173 -2.38 8.20 -7.12
C VAL A 173 -2.71 8.49 -8.58
N ALA A 174 -3.59 7.70 -9.21
CA ALA A 174 -3.98 7.83 -10.62
C ALA A 174 -4.76 9.12 -10.98
N TYR A 175 -5.21 9.91 -9.99
CA TYR A 175 -5.99 11.14 -10.19
C TYR A 175 -5.28 12.41 -9.71
N LEU A 176 -4.03 12.30 -9.23
CA LEU A 176 -3.35 13.43 -8.59
C LEU A 176 -2.90 14.45 -9.62
N SER A 177 -3.01 15.72 -9.26
CA SER A 177 -2.49 16.79 -10.10
C SER A 177 -0.96 16.94 -10.00
N PRO A 178 -0.28 17.45 -11.04
CA PRO A 178 1.18 17.65 -11.04
C PRO A 178 1.70 18.46 -9.84
N GLU A 179 0.98 19.54 -9.47
CA GLU A 179 1.31 20.41 -8.33
C GLU A 179 1.12 19.70 -6.98
N GLN A 180 0.15 18.79 -6.87
CA GLN A 180 -0.02 17.95 -5.67
C GLN A 180 1.13 16.97 -5.43
N VAL A 181 1.91 16.63 -6.47
CA VAL A 181 3.08 15.75 -6.37
C VAL A 181 4.37 16.57 -6.16
N THR A 182 4.48 17.74 -6.81
CA THR A 182 5.72 18.54 -6.82
C THR A 182 5.83 19.54 -5.67
N THR A 183 4.78 20.31 -5.40
CA THR A 183 4.79 21.38 -4.37
C THR A 183 3.90 21.05 -3.18
N GLY A 184 2.94 20.14 -3.34
CA GLY A 184 1.92 19.83 -2.33
C GLY A 184 0.87 20.93 -2.14
N THR A 185 0.93 22.01 -2.92
CA THR A 185 -0.05 23.10 -2.90
C THR A 185 -1.25 22.77 -3.78
N THR A 186 -2.46 22.89 -3.25
CA THR A 186 -3.72 22.63 -3.98
C THR A 186 -4.55 23.90 -4.11
N ASP A 187 -5.11 24.12 -5.29
CA ASP A 187 -6.15 25.12 -5.56
C ASP A 187 -7.30 24.47 -6.37
N ALA A 188 -8.30 25.25 -6.77
CA ALA A 188 -9.44 24.77 -7.55
C ALA A 188 -9.03 24.10 -8.89
N ARG A 189 -7.85 24.41 -9.43
CA ARG A 189 -7.34 23.86 -10.70
C ARG A 189 -6.75 22.47 -10.50
N SER A 190 -6.41 22.08 -9.27
CA SER A 190 -6.09 20.70 -8.93
C SER A 190 -7.31 19.81 -9.10
N ASP A 191 -8.47 20.24 -8.62
CA ASP A 191 -9.73 19.49 -8.77
C ASP A 191 -10.20 19.45 -10.24
N VAL A 192 -9.99 20.53 -11.01
CA VAL A 192 -10.22 20.54 -12.48
C VAL A 192 -9.36 19.50 -13.19
N TYR A 193 -8.07 19.36 -12.82
CA TYR A 193 -7.20 18.33 -13.38
C TYR A 193 -7.72 16.91 -13.08
N SER A 194 -8.02 16.64 -11.81
CA SER A 194 -8.55 15.34 -11.38
C SER A 194 -9.91 15.02 -12.03
N ALA A 195 -10.78 16.01 -12.22
CA ALA A 195 -12.03 15.87 -12.98
C ALA A 195 -11.78 15.60 -14.48
N GLY A 196 -10.73 16.19 -15.08
CA GLY A 196 -10.28 15.89 -16.43
C GLY A 196 -9.76 14.45 -16.59
N VAL A 197 -9.02 13.95 -15.60
CA VAL A 197 -8.57 12.55 -15.53
C VAL A 197 -9.75 11.58 -15.36
N LEU A 198 -10.72 11.94 -14.51
CA LEU A 198 -11.96 11.18 -14.34
C LEU A 198 -12.77 11.14 -15.65
N LEU A 199 -12.85 12.23 -16.41
CA LEU A 199 -13.46 12.25 -17.74
C LEU A 199 -12.68 11.40 -18.77
N TYR A 200 -11.34 11.43 -18.75
CA TYR A 200 -10.51 10.55 -19.58
C TYR A 200 -10.83 9.07 -19.32
N GLU A 201 -10.86 8.66 -18.05
CA GLU A 201 -11.16 7.28 -17.67
C GLU A 201 -12.58 6.87 -18.05
N MET A 202 -13.58 7.75 -17.84
CA MET A 202 -14.95 7.45 -18.28
C MET A 202 -15.05 7.16 -19.78
N LEU A 203 -14.26 7.84 -20.62
CA LEU A 203 -14.31 7.69 -22.07
C LEU A 203 -13.44 6.52 -22.60
N THR A 204 -12.37 6.17 -21.91
CA THR A 204 -11.40 5.14 -22.36
C THR A 204 -11.53 3.80 -21.63
N GLY A 205 -12.06 3.82 -20.40
CA GLY A 205 -12.16 2.68 -19.49
C GLY A 205 -10.94 2.44 -18.59
N ALA A 206 -9.93 3.31 -18.63
CA ALA A 206 -8.75 3.24 -17.77
C ALA A 206 -8.17 4.65 -17.50
N PRO A 207 -7.52 4.89 -16.35
CA PRO A 207 -6.81 6.15 -16.12
C PRO A 207 -5.64 6.33 -17.13
N PRO A 208 -5.22 7.56 -17.42
CA PRO A 208 -4.22 7.85 -18.45
C PRO A 208 -2.83 7.32 -18.12
N TYR A 209 -2.56 7.12 -16.82
CA TYR A 209 -1.31 6.56 -16.33
C TYR A 209 -1.58 5.36 -15.43
N VAL A 210 -0.94 4.24 -15.78
CA VAL A 210 -0.83 3.02 -14.98
C VAL A 210 0.65 2.68 -14.83
N GLY A 211 0.99 1.94 -13.78
CA GLY A 211 2.35 1.50 -13.47
C GLY A 211 2.37 0.63 -12.21
N ASP A 212 3.47 -0.10 -12.00
CA ASP A 212 3.57 -1.14 -10.95
C ASP A 212 3.69 -0.56 -9.53
N ASN A 213 3.98 0.74 -9.40
CA ASN A 213 4.09 1.41 -8.11
C ASN A 213 3.54 2.83 -8.17
N ALA A 214 3.10 3.32 -7.02
CA ALA A 214 2.49 4.64 -6.88
C ALA A 214 3.42 5.79 -7.31
N ILE A 215 4.72 5.69 -7.01
CA ILE A 215 5.70 6.73 -7.35
C ILE A 215 5.84 6.89 -8.87
N SER A 216 5.81 5.78 -9.61
CA SER A 216 5.80 5.77 -11.09
C SER A 216 4.60 6.54 -11.64
N VAL A 217 3.38 6.24 -11.17
CA VAL A 217 2.16 6.93 -11.62
C VAL A 217 2.22 8.43 -11.29
N ALA A 218 2.62 8.79 -10.07
CA ALA A 218 2.82 10.19 -9.67
C ALA A 218 3.87 10.92 -10.54
N TYR A 219 4.99 10.26 -10.86
CA TYR A 219 6.04 10.81 -11.71
C TYR A 219 5.52 11.08 -13.14
N ARG A 220 4.67 10.19 -13.68
CA ARG A 220 4.05 10.38 -14.99
C ARG A 220 3.10 11.58 -15.03
N HIS A 221 2.29 11.82 -13.99
CA HIS A 221 1.50 13.06 -13.88
C HIS A 221 2.35 14.34 -13.96
N VAL A 222 3.58 14.32 -13.44
CA VAL A 222 4.48 15.48 -13.45
C VAL A 222 5.20 15.68 -14.79
N ASN A 223 5.55 14.61 -15.50
CA ASN A 223 6.44 14.67 -16.66
C ASN A 223 5.73 14.41 -17.99
N ASP A 224 4.88 13.39 -18.05
CA ASP A 224 4.17 12.97 -19.27
C ASP A 224 2.99 13.93 -19.56
N ASP A 225 2.60 14.03 -20.83
CA ASP A 225 1.30 14.60 -21.19
C ASP A 225 0.24 13.50 -21.22
N VAL A 226 -1.00 13.85 -20.84
CA VAL A 226 -2.12 12.89 -20.91
C VAL A 226 -2.38 12.50 -22.36
N PRO A 227 -2.48 11.20 -22.69
CA PRO A 227 -2.73 10.75 -24.06
C PRO A 227 -4.02 11.35 -24.66
N PRO A 228 -4.10 11.52 -25.99
CA PRO A 228 -5.36 11.90 -26.62
C PRO A 228 -6.40 10.79 -26.46
N VAL A 229 -7.66 11.15 -26.21
CA VAL A 229 -8.78 10.20 -26.14
C VAL A 229 -9.16 9.76 -27.56
N PRO A 230 -9.11 8.45 -27.89
CA PRO A 230 -9.56 7.95 -29.19
C PRO A 230 -11.09 7.89 -29.27
N ASP A 231 -11.61 7.82 -30.50
CA ASP A 231 -13.02 7.51 -30.82
C ASP A 231 -14.09 8.44 -30.18
N VAL A 232 -13.74 9.70 -29.88
CA VAL A 232 -14.66 10.73 -29.36
C VAL A 232 -14.67 11.99 -30.24
N PRO A 233 -15.74 12.83 -30.19
CA PRO A 233 -15.75 14.13 -30.88
C PRO A 233 -14.59 15.04 -30.44
N ALA A 234 -14.09 15.86 -31.37
CA ALA A 234 -12.92 16.72 -31.13
C ALA A 234 -13.13 17.70 -29.96
N GLU A 235 -14.34 18.20 -29.80
CA GLU A 235 -14.77 19.03 -28.66
C GLU A 235 -14.58 18.31 -27.32
N VAL A 236 -14.87 17.01 -27.24
CA VAL A 236 -14.78 16.21 -26.02
C VAL A 236 -13.32 15.85 -25.70
N ALA A 237 -12.53 15.53 -26.73
CA ALA A 237 -11.08 15.37 -26.58
C ALA A 237 -10.40 16.67 -26.09
N GLU A 238 -10.87 17.84 -26.56
CA GLU A 238 -10.35 19.14 -26.14
C GLU A 238 -10.68 19.46 -24.67
N LEU A 239 -11.88 19.10 -24.17
CA LEU A 239 -12.24 19.26 -22.75
C LEU A 239 -11.23 18.54 -21.83
N VAL A 240 -10.96 17.26 -22.13
CA VAL A 240 -9.97 16.47 -21.38
C VAL A 240 -8.59 17.13 -21.48
N ARG A 241 -8.15 17.47 -22.70
CA ARG A 241 -6.82 18.06 -22.95
C ARG A 241 -6.60 19.41 -22.26
N ARG A 242 -7.64 20.24 -22.13
CA ARG A 242 -7.60 21.51 -21.39
C ARG A 242 -7.55 21.30 -19.88
N ALA A 243 -8.41 20.43 -19.36
CA ALA A 243 -8.44 20.13 -17.93
C ALA A 243 -7.14 19.48 -17.43
N THR A 244 -6.55 18.57 -18.22
CA THR A 244 -5.34 17.82 -17.84
C THR A 244 -4.02 18.47 -18.26
N ARG A 245 -3.96 19.80 -18.46
CA ARG A 245 -2.68 20.50 -18.70
C ARG A 245 -1.76 20.41 -17.49
N LYS A 246 -0.45 20.26 -17.71
CA LYS A 246 0.54 20.21 -16.62
C LYS A 246 0.56 21.51 -15.82
N GLU A 247 0.66 22.64 -16.49
CA GLU A 247 0.66 23.97 -15.90
C GLU A 247 -0.76 24.37 -15.45
N PRO A 248 -1.01 24.62 -14.15
CA PRO A 248 -2.37 24.89 -13.64
C PRO A 248 -3.05 26.09 -14.29
N PHE A 249 -2.29 27.14 -14.64
CA PHE A 249 -2.82 28.35 -15.26
C PHE A 249 -3.28 28.18 -16.72
N LEU A 250 -2.99 27.03 -17.36
CA LEU A 250 -3.49 26.69 -18.70
C LEU A 250 -4.81 25.90 -18.67
N ARG A 251 -5.24 25.45 -17.48
CA ARG A 251 -6.53 24.78 -17.24
C ARG A 251 -7.65 25.83 -17.12
N PRO A 252 -8.94 25.42 -17.18
CA PRO A 252 -10.03 26.22 -16.63
C PRO A 252 -9.71 26.70 -15.20
N ALA A 253 -10.11 27.92 -14.85
CA ALA A 253 -9.68 28.55 -13.60
C ALA A 253 -10.22 27.84 -12.34
N ASP A 254 -11.39 27.22 -12.47
CA ASP A 254 -12.14 26.49 -11.46
C ASP A 254 -13.15 25.53 -12.13
N ALA A 255 -13.87 24.75 -11.33
CA ALA A 255 -14.92 23.85 -11.82
C ALA A 255 -16.14 24.57 -12.42
N GLU A 256 -16.40 25.85 -12.12
CA GLU A 256 -17.50 26.61 -12.73
C GLU A 256 -17.16 26.96 -14.19
N SER A 257 -15.93 27.43 -14.41
CA SER A 257 -15.33 27.63 -15.73
C SER A 257 -15.34 26.33 -16.54
N PHE A 258 -14.94 25.21 -15.94
CA PHE A 258 -14.91 23.93 -16.63
C PHE A 258 -16.31 23.38 -16.93
N LEU A 259 -17.27 23.53 -16.01
CA LEU A 259 -18.67 23.18 -16.26
C LEU A 259 -19.24 23.95 -17.47
N SER A 260 -18.97 25.25 -17.57
CA SER A 260 -19.40 26.07 -18.71
C SER A 260 -18.75 25.63 -20.04
N GLU A 261 -17.48 25.21 -20.02
CA GLU A 261 -16.82 24.60 -21.19
C GLU A 261 -17.52 23.27 -21.60
N VAL A 262 -17.87 22.41 -20.63
CA VAL A 262 -18.57 21.13 -20.85
C VAL A 262 -19.97 21.35 -21.43
N GLU A 263 -20.78 22.22 -20.82
CA GLU A 263 -22.14 22.56 -21.28
C GLU A 263 -22.11 23.16 -22.70
N THR A 264 -21.12 24.01 -22.99
CA THR A 264 -20.93 24.59 -24.33
C THR A 264 -20.59 23.53 -25.37
N ALA A 265 -19.67 22.62 -25.06
CA ALA A 265 -19.31 21.51 -25.93
C ALA A 265 -20.51 20.59 -26.20
N ARG A 266 -21.27 20.25 -25.15
CA ARG A 266 -22.49 19.45 -25.25
C ARG A 266 -23.54 20.10 -26.14
N ALA A 267 -23.83 21.38 -25.92
CA ALA A 267 -24.80 22.13 -26.69
C ALA A 267 -24.40 22.22 -28.18
N LYS A 268 -23.11 22.46 -28.46
CA LYS A 268 -22.56 22.47 -29.82
C LYS A 268 -22.69 21.12 -30.53
N LEU A 269 -22.54 20.00 -29.80
CA LEU A 269 -22.69 18.64 -30.33
C LEU A 269 -24.15 18.16 -30.39
N GLY A 270 -25.11 18.89 -29.81
CA GLY A 270 -26.52 18.50 -29.76
C GLY A 270 -26.80 17.26 -28.90
N ILE A 271 -25.94 16.94 -27.94
CA ILE A 271 -26.02 15.72 -27.13
C ILE A 271 -27.00 15.91 -25.96
N ALA A 272 -28.11 15.15 -25.95
CA ALA A 272 -29.10 15.19 -24.88
C ALA A 272 -28.57 14.65 -23.54
N ALA A 273 -29.21 15.05 -22.43
CA ALA A 273 -29.04 14.44 -21.11
C ALA A 273 -29.59 13.00 -21.11
N VAL A 274 -28.81 12.08 -20.54
CA VAL A 274 -29.21 10.67 -20.35
C VAL A 274 -29.21 10.34 -18.87
N ASP A 275 -30.13 9.48 -18.44
CA ASP A 275 -30.20 9.08 -17.04
C ASP A 275 -28.95 8.29 -16.64
N VAL A 276 -28.35 8.65 -15.51
CA VAL A 276 -27.20 7.93 -14.96
C VAL A 276 -27.72 6.60 -14.40
N PRO A 277 -27.29 5.44 -14.93
CA PRO A 277 -27.78 4.15 -14.46
C PRO A 277 -27.23 3.88 -13.06
N LEU A 278 -28.07 3.31 -12.20
CA LEU A 278 -27.61 2.73 -10.95
C LEU A 278 -26.57 1.63 -11.24
N PRO A 279 -25.42 1.61 -10.52
CA PRO A 279 -24.58 0.44 -10.50
C PRO A 279 -25.35 -0.68 -9.79
N THR A 280 -25.81 -1.69 -10.54
CA THR A 280 -26.29 -2.92 -9.92
C THR A 280 -25.07 -3.56 -9.26
N ALA A 281 -25.05 -3.62 -7.92
CA ALA A 281 -24.03 -4.36 -7.21
C ALA A 281 -23.99 -5.79 -7.77
N ALA A 282 -22.86 -6.20 -8.33
CA ALA A 282 -22.69 -7.56 -8.83
C ALA A 282 -22.96 -8.54 -7.69
N ALA A 283 -23.69 -9.61 -7.97
CA ALA A 283 -24.12 -10.58 -6.97
C ALA A 283 -22.94 -11.43 -6.48
N THR A 284 -22.12 -10.87 -5.58
CA THR A 284 -20.97 -11.55 -4.95
C THR A 284 -20.98 -11.45 -3.42
N ALA A 285 -22.09 -10.99 -2.84
CA ALA A 285 -22.29 -10.93 -1.38
C ALA A 285 -23.45 -11.81 -0.85
N GLU A 286 -24.38 -12.28 -1.70
CA GLU A 286 -25.54 -13.07 -1.23
C GLU A 286 -25.38 -14.59 -1.38
N GLU A 287 -24.59 -15.10 -2.33
CA GLU A 287 -24.31 -16.55 -2.47
C GLU A 287 -23.42 -17.11 -1.33
N ALA A 288 -22.85 -16.25 -0.48
CA ALA A 288 -22.08 -16.66 0.70
C ALA A 288 -22.94 -16.85 1.97
N THR A 289 -24.26 -16.66 1.91
CA THR A 289 -25.16 -16.83 3.07
C THR A 289 -26.21 -17.94 2.94
N GLU A 290 -26.28 -18.63 1.80
CA GLU A 290 -27.12 -19.82 1.67
C GLU A 290 -26.37 -21.10 2.08
N HIS A 291 -26.04 -21.24 3.37
CA HIS A 291 -25.83 -22.55 4.02
C HIS A 291 -25.86 -22.55 5.58
N VAL A 292 -26.58 -21.62 6.22
CA VAL A 292 -27.05 -21.81 7.62
C VAL A 292 -28.54 -21.43 7.73
N ARG A 293 -29.42 -22.31 7.26
CA ARG A 293 -30.84 -22.31 7.60
C ARG A 293 -31.19 -23.58 8.38
N ALA A 294 -31.29 -23.44 9.69
CA ALA A 294 -31.97 -24.38 10.58
C ALA A 294 -33.08 -23.63 11.33
N PRO A 295 -34.21 -24.29 11.67
CA PRO A 295 -35.48 -23.59 11.76
C PRO A 295 -35.77 -23.03 13.16
N PHE A 296 -36.33 -21.81 13.21
CA PHE A 296 -37.08 -21.35 14.37
C PHE A 296 -38.58 -21.47 14.11
N GLY A 297 -39.19 -22.39 14.87
CA GLY A 297 -40.64 -22.45 15.04
C GLY A 297 -41.17 -21.27 15.85
N THR A 298 -42.49 -21.18 15.88
CA THR A 298 -43.26 -20.06 16.44
C THR A 298 -43.11 -19.86 17.95
N ALA A 299 -43.02 -18.57 18.33
CA ALA A 299 -43.51 -17.92 19.54
C ALA A 299 -43.84 -18.76 20.79
N GLU A 300 -43.16 -18.49 21.90
CA GLU A 300 -43.78 -18.51 23.23
C GLU A 300 -43.06 -17.61 24.25
N GLN A 301 -43.68 -17.45 25.43
CA GLN A 301 -43.47 -16.36 26.39
C GLN A 301 -42.19 -16.50 27.22
N THR A 302 -41.47 -15.40 27.46
CA THR A 302 -40.39 -15.35 28.46
C THR A 302 -40.91 -15.03 29.86
N VAL A 303 -41.05 -16.07 30.68
CA VAL A 303 -41.23 -15.93 32.14
C VAL A 303 -39.88 -15.60 32.79
N ARG A 304 -39.91 -14.65 33.73
CA ARG A 304 -38.77 -14.14 34.49
C ARG A 304 -38.38 -15.11 35.62
N VAL A 305 -37.10 -15.46 35.75
CA VAL A 305 -36.56 -16.22 36.89
C VAL A 305 -35.26 -15.56 37.39
N GLU A 306 -35.07 -15.53 38.71
CA GLU A 306 -33.96 -14.89 39.41
C GLU A 306 -32.68 -15.76 39.47
N PRO A 307 -31.49 -15.15 39.71
CA PRO A 307 -30.22 -15.88 39.79
C PRO A 307 -30.02 -16.56 41.17
N VAL A 308 -29.61 -17.82 41.16
CA VAL A 308 -29.17 -18.56 42.36
C VAL A 308 -27.64 -18.69 42.38
N ARG A 309 -27.08 -18.67 43.59
CA ARG A 309 -25.65 -18.44 43.89
C ARG A 309 -24.71 -19.59 43.55
N VAL A 310 -23.45 -19.20 43.34
CA VAL A 310 -22.25 -20.03 43.30
C VAL A 310 -22.06 -20.81 44.63
N GLY A 311 -21.64 -22.07 44.52
CA GLY A 311 -21.12 -22.88 45.63
C GLY A 311 -20.07 -23.87 45.12
N ALA A 312 -18.89 -23.90 45.74
CA ALA A 312 -17.75 -24.72 45.31
C ALA A 312 -17.58 -25.98 46.18
N GLY A 313 -16.97 -27.04 45.62
CA GLY A 313 -16.58 -28.23 46.38
C GLY A 313 -16.18 -29.42 45.50
N ALA A 314 -14.89 -29.77 45.48
CA ALA A 314 -14.35 -31.03 44.92
C ALA A 314 -14.18 -32.08 46.05
N PRO A 315 -13.43 -33.21 45.92
CA PRO A 315 -12.84 -33.90 44.75
C PRO A 315 -13.00 -35.46 44.77
N PHE A 316 -12.33 -36.15 43.80
CA PHE A 316 -11.73 -37.51 43.85
C PHE A 316 -12.29 -38.70 43.02
N ALA A 317 -11.31 -39.49 42.52
CA ALA A 317 -11.26 -40.95 42.30
C ALA A 317 -11.66 -41.60 40.95
N GLU A 318 -10.63 -42.01 40.19
CA GLU A 318 -10.55 -43.29 39.43
C GLU A 318 -10.27 -44.47 40.42
N PRO A 319 -10.27 -45.80 40.09
CA PRO A 319 -10.09 -46.44 38.76
C PRO A 319 -10.78 -47.82 38.44
N THR A 320 -10.68 -48.26 37.17
CA THR A 320 -10.56 -49.65 36.60
C THR A 320 -11.35 -50.92 37.06
N VAL A 321 -12.13 -51.54 36.12
CA VAL A 321 -12.51 -53.00 35.86
C VAL A 321 -13.17 -53.87 36.99
N PRO A 322 -13.68 -55.13 36.78
CA PRO A 322 -14.04 -55.94 35.58
C PRO A 322 -15.38 -56.79 35.61
N VAL A 323 -15.77 -57.38 34.45
CA VAL A 323 -16.40 -58.72 34.18
C VAL A 323 -17.59 -59.28 35.03
N HIS A 324 -18.73 -59.56 34.38
CA HIS A 324 -19.40 -60.90 34.46
C HIS A 324 -20.39 -61.24 33.33
N ARG A 325 -20.55 -62.56 33.04
CA ARG A 325 -21.67 -63.15 32.26
C ARG A 325 -22.79 -63.60 33.24
N PRO A 326 -24.02 -63.95 32.80
CA PRO A 326 -24.26 -65.34 32.36
C PRO A 326 -25.21 -65.51 31.17
N ASN A 327 -25.09 -66.65 30.48
CA ASN A 327 -26.08 -67.21 29.55
C ASN A 327 -27.11 -68.01 30.40
N PRO A 328 -28.37 -68.30 29.96
CA PRO A 328 -28.56 -69.47 29.07
C PRO A 328 -29.83 -69.51 28.16
N LEU A 329 -29.77 -70.34 27.10
CA LEU A 329 -30.88 -70.99 26.35
C LEU A 329 -31.80 -70.06 25.50
N VAL A 330 -32.18 -70.34 24.25
CA VAL A 330 -32.43 -71.61 23.52
C VAL A 330 -32.01 -71.54 22.01
N PRO A 331 -31.38 -72.59 21.43
CA PRO A 331 -31.15 -72.80 19.97
C PRO A 331 -32.09 -73.92 19.42
N PRO A 332 -31.90 -74.60 18.25
CA PRO A 332 -30.97 -74.45 17.11
C PRO A 332 -31.70 -74.31 15.73
N THR A 333 -31.04 -74.12 14.58
CA THR A 333 -30.45 -75.17 13.70
C THR A 333 -29.50 -74.54 12.66
N SER A 334 -28.61 -75.23 11.91
CA SER A 334 -27.74 -76.40 12.16
C SER A 334 -26.88 -76.59 10.88
N GLY A 335 -25.55 -76.74 11.02
CA GLY A 335 -24.71 -77.38 9.96
C GLY A 335 -24.73 -78.92 10.13
N PRO A 336 -23.65 -79.68 9.83
CA PRO A 336 -22.37 -79.30 9.18
C PRO A 336 -21.80 -80.42 8.23
N GLN A 337 -20.50 -80.33 7.88
CA GLN A 337 -19.61 -81.40 7.33
C GLN A 337 -19.88 -81.87 5.88
N GLY A 338 -18.90 -82.28 5.06
CA GLY A 338 -17.43 -82.36 5.22
C GLY A 338 -16.87 -83.72 4.77
N THR A 339 -15.75 -83.75 4.02
CA THR A 339 -14.72 -84.83 4.01
C THR A 339 -13.51 -84.39 3.16
N ARG A 340 -12.32 -84.84 3.53
CA ARG A 340 -10.99 -84.51 2.97
C ARG A 340 -10.24 -85.82 2.69
N ALA A 341 -9.53 -85.96 1.57
CA ALA A 341 -8.40 -86.91 1.46
C ALA A 341 -7.54 -86.66 0.20
N ILE A 342 -6.23 -86.85 0.35
CA ILE A 342 -5.23 -87.04 -0.73
C ILE A 342 -4.39 -88.26 -0.33
N PRO A 343 -4.03 -89.13 -1.28
CA PRO A 343 -2.65 -89.66 -1.28
C PRO A 343 -1.97 -89.58 -2.65
N ARG A 344 -0.65 -89.83 -2.68
CA ARG A 344 0.27 -89.59 -3.81
C ARG A 344 1.16 -90.81 -4.07
N ALA A 345 1.04 -91.42 -5.24
CA ALA A 345 1.97 -92.33 -5.96
C ALA A 345 1.16 -92.99 -7.13
N ALA A 346 1.69 -93.40 -8.28
CA ALA A 346 3.07 -93.50 -8.75
C ALA A 346 3.18 -93.27 -10.29
N LEU A 347 4.32 -92.72 -10.73
CA LEU A 347 5.20 -93.19 -11.83
C LEU A 347 4.65 -93.87 -13.12
N LEU A 348 5.22 -93.40 -14.24
CA LEU A 348 5.47 -94.07 -15.54
C LEU A 348 4.32 -94.15 -16.58
N ALA A 349 4.73 -94.13 -17.87
CA ALA A 349 3.91 -94.23 -19.10
C ALA A 349 4.28 -95.53 -19.87
N PRO A 350 3.87 -95.82 -21.14
CA PRO A 350 2.66 -95.53 -21.93
C PRO A 350 1.86 -96.87 -22.13
N PRO A 351 1.62 -97.54 -23.31
CA PRO A 351 1.27 -97.13 -24.69
C PRO A 351 0.09 -97.89 -25.39
N GLU A 352 -0.59 -97.21 -26.32
CA GLU A 352 -1.20 -97.75 -27.59
C GLU A 352 -2.28 -98.91 -27.54
N PRO A 353 -2.83 -99.45 -28.67
CA PRO A 353 -3.85 -98.78 -29.54
C PRO A 353 -4.99 -99.72 -30.10
N GLN A 354 -5.82 -99.20 -31.05
CA GLN A 354 -6.63 -99.95 -32.07
C GLN A 354 -7.91 -100.75 -31.60
N LEU A 355 -8.96 -101.11 -32.39
CA LEU A 355 -9.43 -100.81 -33.78
C LEU A 355 -10.97 -101.07 -33.96
N ALA A 356 -11.56 -100.48 -35.02
CA ALA A 356 -12.60 -101.02 -35.95
C ALA A 356 -14.10 -101.24 -35.62
N ALA A 357 -14.90 -100.94 -36.67
CA ALA A 357 -16.36 -100.88 -36.88
C ALA A 357 -17.02 -102.26 -37.25
N PRO A 358 -18.18 -102.45 -37.96
CA PRO A 358 -19.14 -101.54 -38.64
C PRO A 358 -20.68 -101.88 -38.49
N ALA A 359 -21.55 -101.32 -39.35
CA ALA A 359 -23.04 -101.41 -39.36
C ALA A 359 -23.64 -102.16 -40.58
N PRO A 360 -24.99 -102.44 -40.63
CA PRO A 360 -25.78 -102.30 -41.88
C PRO A 360 -27.28 -101.82 -41.65
N PRO A 361 -28.33 -101.95 -42.53
CA PRO A 361 -28.96 -100.76 -43.17
C PRO A 361 -30.53 -100.66 -43.35
N ALA A 362 -30.99 -99.43 -43.67
CA ALA A 362 -32.14 -98.94 -44.50
C ALA A 362 -33.54 -99.62 -44.63
N ALA A 363 -34.62 -98.79 -44.61
CA ALA A 363 -35.98 -99.08 -45.13
C ALA A 363 -36.75 -97.81 -45.65
N ARG A 364 -37.88 -97.99 -46.36
CA ARG A 364 -38.54 -97.00 -47.30
C ARG A 364 -39.76 -96.19 -46.75
N PRO A 365 -40.20 -95.08 -47.41
CA PRO A 365 -41.27 -94.16 -46.94
C PRO A 365 -42.67 -94.33 -47.59
N ARG A 366 -43.73 -93.73 -46.99
CA ARG A 366 -45.13 -93.63 -47.49
C ARG A 366 -45.85 -92.29 -47.04
N PRO A 367 -47.03 -91.90 -47.59
CA PRO A 367 -47.32 -90.49 -47.97
C PRO A 367 -48.24 -89.63 -47.06
N LYS A 368 -48.44 -88.36 -47.49
CA LYS A 368 -49.03 -87.18 -46.81
C LYS A 368 -50.55 -87.25 -46.52
N ARG A 369 -50.99 -86.50 -45.48
CA ARG A 369 -52.33 -85.91 -45.33
C ARG A 369 -52.25 -84.36 -45.40
N PRO A 370 -53.30 -83.64 -45.87
CA PRO A 370 -53.28 -82.18 -45.99
C PRO A 370 -53.64 -81.45 -44.68
N PRO A 371 -53.06 -80.28 -44.39
CA PRO A 371 -53.52 -79.40 -43.31
C PRO A 371 -54.77 -78.61 -43.70
N LYS A 372 -55.65 -78.34 -42.73
CA LYS A 372 -56.82 -77.47 -42.92
C LYS A 372 -56.38 -76.02 -43.17
N LYS A 373 -57.06 -75.31 -44.08
CA LYS A 373 -56.90 -73.85 -44.26
C LYS A 373 -57.39 -73.13 -42.99
N LYS A 374 -56.56 -72.25 -42.41
CA LYS A 374 -56.97 -71.33 -41.33
C LYS A 374 -57.82 -70.18 -41.90
N THR A 375 -58.71 -69.62 -41.09
CA THR A 375 -59.56 -68.47 -41.45
C THR A 375 -58.79 -67.14 -41.32
N PRO A 376 -59.21 -66.06 -42.03
CA PRO A 376 -58.48 -64.79 -42.07
C PRO A 376 -58.27 -64.12 -40.70
N GLU A 377 -59.21 -64.29 -39.78
CA GLU A 377 -59.18 -63.67 -38.44
C GLU A 377 -57.99 -64.18 -37.60
N GLN A 378 -57.61 -65.46 -37.75
CA GLN A 378 -56.51 -66.08 -37.00
C GLN A 378 -55.12 -65.57 -37.42
N VAL A 379 -55.01 -64.92 -38.59
CA VAL A 379 -53.73 -64.38 -39.10
C VAL A 379 -53.46 -62.99 -38.52
N LEU A 380 -54.51 -62.21 -38.24
CA LEU A 380 -54.38 -60.82 -37.78
C LEU A 380 -53.93 -60.73 -36.30
N GLU A 381 -54.33 -61.70 -35.46
CA GLU A 381 -53.88 -61.76 -34.06
C GLU A 381 -52.39 -62.12 -33.93
N GLU A 382 -51.87 -63.07 -34.72
CA GLU A 382 -50.44 -63.44 -34.69
C GLU A 382 -49.54 -62.26 -35.07
N MET A 383 -49.96 -61.39 -35.99
CA MET A 383 -49.17 -60.21 -36.39
C MET A 383 -49.10 -59.16 -35.27
N ARG A 384 -50.20 -58.91 -34.53
CA ARG A 384 -50.19 -58.01 -33.36
C ARG A 384 -49.33 -58.54 -32.21
N ALA A 385 -49.32 -59.86 -31.98
CA ALA A 385 -48.53 -60.49 -30.93
C ALA A 385 -47.01 -60.41 -31.17
N ARG A 386 -46.56 -60.54 -32.43
CA ARG A 386 -45.13 -60.42 -32.78
C ARG A 386 -44.60 -59.00 -32.65
N SER A 387 -45.37 -58.01 -33.10
CA SER A 387 -45.03 -56.58 -32.98
C SER A 387 -44.78 -56.15 -31.52
N LYS A 388 -45.68 -56.51 -30.60
CA LYS A 388 -45.49 -56.17 -29.16
C LYS A 388 -44.25 -56.80 -28.55
N ARG A 389 -43.89 -58.03 -28.93
CA ARG A 389 -42.67 -58.69 -28.42
C ARG A 389 -41.40 -58.00 -28.92
N GLN A 390 -41.34 -57.62 -30.19
CA GLN A 390 -40.18 -56.90 -30.76
C GLN A 390 -39.98 -55.51 -30.17
N PHE A 391 -41.07 -54.80 -29.82
CA PHE A 391 -40.99 -53.50 -29.14
C PHE A 391 -40.41 -53.64 -27.72
N ILE A 392 -40.83 -54.68 -26.97
CA ILE A 392 -40.34 -54.92 -25.61
C ILE A 392 -38.84 -55.28 -25.61
N THR A 393 -38.34 -56.09 -26.55
CA THR A 393 -36.90 -56.39 -26.62
C THR A 393 -36.05 -55.17 -26.97
N TRP A 394 -36.51 -54.31 -27.89
CA TRP A 394 -35.79 -53.07 -28.19
C TRP A 394 -35.76 -52.10 -27.00
N LEU A 395 -36.88 -51.98 -26.27
CA LEU A 395 -36.94 -51.16 -25.06
C LEU A 395 -35.97 -51.65 -23.98
N SER A 396 -35.89 -52.97 -23.74
CA SER A 396 -34.96 -53.50 -22.74
C SER A 396 -33.49 -53.38 -23.15
N VAL A 397 -33.16 -53.46 -24.45
CA VAL A 397 -31.80 -53.17 -24.94
C VAL A 397 -31.41 -51.71 -24.68
N VAL A 398 -32.31 -50.76 -24.94
CA VAL A 398 -32.05 -49.33 -24.67
C VAL A 398 -31.89 -49.05 -23.18
N VAL A 399 -32.70 -49.67 -22.31
CA VAL A 399 -32.58 -49.52 -20.85
C VAL A 399 -31.26 -50.10 -20.34
N VAL A 400 -30.84 -51.28 -20.82
CA VAL A 400 -29.54 -51.86 -20.45
C VAL A 400 -28.37 -51.00 -20.93
N ALA A 401 -28.45 -50.43 -22.14
CA ALA A 401 -27.45 -49.48 -22.63
C ALA A 401 -27.38 -48.21 -21.76
N ALA A 402 -28.53 -47.65 -21.36
CA ALA A 402 -28.59 -46.48 -20.47
C ALA A 402 -28.01 -46.78 -19.07
N ILE A 403 -28.27 -47.96 -18.52
CA ILE A 403 -27.69 -48.40 -17.23
C ILE A 403 -26.17 -48.60 -17.36
N LEU A 404 -25.69 -49.21 -18.45
CA LEU A 404 -24.25 -49.36 -18.70
C LEU A 404 -23.56 -48.00 -18.86
N ILE A 405 -24.14 -47.08 -19.63
CA ILE A 405 -23.62 -45.72 -19.79
C ILE A 405 -23.59 -45.02 -18.43
N GLY A 406 -24.70 -45.01 -17.69
CA GLY A 406 -24.76 -44.42 -16.35
C GLY A 406 -23.75 -45.02 -15.38
N PHE A 407 -23.56 -46.34 -15.39
CA PHE A 407 -22.55 -47.02 -14.55
C PHE A 407 -21.12 -46.68 -14.97
N THR A 408 -20.81 -46.59 -16.27
CA THR A 408 -19.48 -46.17 -16.74
C THR A 408 -19.19 -44.71 -16.43
N THR A 409 -20.17 -43.81 -16.59
CA THR A 409 -20.02 -42.39 -16.23
C THR A 409 -19.84 -42.21 -14.72
N TRP A 410 -20.57 -42.99 -13.91
CA TRP A 410 -20.40 -42.98 -12.44
C TRP A 410 -19.04 -43.56 -12.01
N TRP A 411 -18.62 -44.68 -12.59
CA TRP A 411 -17.32 -45.31 -12.27
C TRP A 411 -16.12 -44.43 -12.65
N LEU A 412 -16.25 -43.61 -13.71
CA LEU A 412 -15.23 -42.66 -14.14
C LEU A 412 -15.24 -41.34 -13.35
N THR A 413 -16.20 -41.13 -12.43
CA THR A 413 -16.32 -39.89 -11.63
C THR A 413 -16.10 -40.07 -10.14
N VAL A 414 -15.77 -41.29 -9.67
CA VAL A 414 -15.29 -41.50 -8.30
C VAL A 414 -13.81 -41.14 -8.23
N GLY A 415 -13.45 -40.11 -7.45
CA GLY A 415 -12.07 -39.68 -7.27
C GLY A 415 -11.20 -40.82 -6.75
N GLN A 416 -10.04 -41.04 -7.37
CA GLN A 416 -9.07 -42.02 -6.87
C GLN A 416 -8.31 -41.37 -5.71
N VAL A 417 -8.41 -41.99 -4.53
CA VAL A 417 -7.61 -41.62 -3.36
C VAL A 417 -6.16 -42.04 -3.58
N THR A 418 -5.25 -41.13 -3.26
CA THR A 418 -3.80 -41.28 -3.31
C THR A 418 -3.22 -40.96 -1.93
N THR A 419 -1.99 -41.37 -1.64
CA THR A 419 -1.36 -41.10 -0.34
C THR A 419 -0.26 -40.08 -0.50
N VAL A 420 -0.23 -39.04 0.35
CA VAL A 420 0.81 -38.01 0.32
C VAL A 420 2.19 -38.66 0.58
N PRO A 421 3.14 -38.59 -0.37
CA PRO A 421 4.45 -39.22 -0.22
C PRO A 421 5.29 -38.56 0.90
N ASN A 422 6.34 -39.24 1.36
CA ASN A 422 7.27 -38.67 2.33
C ASN A 422 8.27 -37.73 1.66
N LEU A 423 7.98 -36.44 1.74
CA LEU A 423 8.70 -35.37 1.07
C LEU A 423 9.70 -34.66 1.98
N VAL A 424 9.67 -34.90 3.29
CA VAL A 424 10.51 -34.22 4.28
C VAL A 424 11.99 -34.59 4.10
N GLY A 425 12.86 -33.59 4.04
CA GLY A 425 14.29 -33.74 3.78
C GLY A 425 14.67 -33.98 2.31
N GLN A 426 13.69 -34.05 1.39
CA GLN A 426 13.96 -34.07 -0.05
C GLN A 426 14.19 -32.66 -0.59
N ASP A 427 14.96 -32.54 -1.67
CA ASP A 427 15.12 -31.28 -2.40
C ASP A 427 13.80 -30.88 -3.10
N GLU A 428 13.54 -29.58 -3.24
CA GLU A 428 12.31 -29.01 -3.83
C GLU A 428 11.95 -29.64 -5.18
N ALA A 429 12.95 -29.95 -6.02
CA ALA A 429 12.76 -30.59 -7.33
C ALA A 429 12.35 -32.08 -7.22
N ALA A 430 12.92 -32.83 -6.27
CA ALA A 430 12.56 -34.23 -6.03
C ALA A 430 11.16 -34.33 -5.41
N ALA A 431 10.86 -33.45 -4.44
CA ALA A 431 9.54 -33.35 -3.84
C ALA A 431 8.44 -32.95 -4.86
N THR A 432 8.77 -32.03 -5.76
CA THR A 432 7.94 -31.63 -6.91
C THR A 432 7.59 -32.82 -7.79
N ALA A 433 8.57 -33.65 -8.17
CA ALA A 433 8.36 -34.82 -9.01
C ALA A 433 7.49 -35.89 -8.34
N MET A 434 7.69 -36.13 -7.04
CA MET A 434 6.88 -37.09 -6.27
C MET A 434 5.42 -36.64 -6.10
N LEU A 435 5.15 -35.34 -5.99
CA LEU A 435 3.77 -34.82 -5.99
C LEU A 435 3.11 -34.91 -7.37
N ASP A 436 3.87 -34.66 -8.45
CA ASP A 436 3.37 -34.80 -9.82
C ASP A 436 3.06 -36.28 -10.16
N GLU A 437 3.89 -37.22 -9.72
CA GLU A 437 3.64 -38.67 -9.82
C GLU A 437 2.41 -39.10 -9.02
N ALA A 438 2.22 -38.55 -7.81
CA ALA A 438 1.02 -38.75 -7.00
C ALA A 438 -0.24 -38.04 -7.56
N SER A 439 -0.12 -37.24 -8.63
CA SER A 439 -1.19 -36.39 -9.18
C SER A 439 -1.81 -35.41 -8.17
N LEU A 440 -0.96 -34.82 -7.32
CA LEU A 440 -1.34 -33.84 -6.29
C LEU A 440 -0.92 -32.43 -6.69
N THR A 441 -1.75 -31.44 -6.38
CA THR A 441 -1.44 -30.02 -6.60
C THR A 441 -0.47 -29.53 -5.52
N LYS A 442 0.48 -28.64 -5.85
CA LYS A 442 1.48 -28.16 -4.90
C LYS A 442 1.45 -26.65 -4.70
N THR A 443 1.72 -26.21 -3.47
CA THR A 443 2.01 -24.81 -3.13
C THR A 443 3.26 -24.74 -2.27
N VAL A 444 4.30 -24.04 -2.73
CA VAL A 444 5.56 -23.89 -2.00
C VAL A 444 5.52 -22.64 -1.12
N ARG A 445 5.80 -22.80 0.17
CA ARG A 445 6.07 -21.75 1.14
C ARG A 445 7.52 -21.90 1.59
N ARG A 446 8.29 -20.81 1.65
CA ARG A 446 9.68 -20.84 2.14
C ARG A 446 9.78 -20.30 3.55
N GLU A 447 10.55 -20.97 4.41
CA GLU A 447 10.79 -20.58 5.80
C GLU A 447 12.27 -20.73 6.16
N ASN A 448 12.80 -19.87 7.03
CA ASN A 448 14.19 -19.95 7.46
C ASN A 448 14.37 -21.11 8.45
N SER A 449 15.46 -21.86 8.33
CA SER A 449 15.81 -22.96 9.24
C SER A 449 17.30 -22.99 9.54
N ASP A 450 17.64 -23.07 10.82
CA ASP A 450 19.03 -23.22 11.29
C ASP A 450 19.56 -24.67 11.12
N THR A 451 18.66 -25.64 10.93
CA THR A 451 18.95 -27.08 10.92
C THR A 451 18.78 -27.75 9.55
N VAL A 452 17.91 -27.23 8.68
CA VAL A 452 17.63 -27.80 7.36
C VAL A 452 18.32 -26.97 6.26
N PRO A 453 19.17 -27.56 5.40
CA PRO A 453 19.80 -26.86 4.27
C PRO A 453 18.81 -26.15 3.35
N SER A 454 19.24 -25.04 2.74
CA SER A 454 18.43 -24.30 1.77
C SER A 454 18.05 -25.19 0.57
N GLY A 455 16.78 -25.17 0.18
CA GLY A 455 16.23 -25.98 -0.91
C GLY A 455 15.58 -27.31 -0.51
N GLN A 456 15.69 -27.73 0.77
CA GLN A 456 15.07 -28.97 1.27
C GLN A 456 13.73 -28.74 1.98
N VAL A 457 12.79 -29.66 1.84
CA VAL A 457 11.48 -29.62 2.50
C VAL A 457 11.61 -29.83 4.02
N ILE A 458 11.13 -28.85 4.80
CA ILE A 458 11.02 -28.89 6.27
C ILE A 458 9.80 -29.72 6.68
N SER A 459 8.64 -29.48 6.06
CA SER A 459 7.37 -30.13 6.40
C SER A 459 6.37 -30.05 5.25
N THR A 460 5.32 -30.88 5.32
CA THR A 460 4.18 -30.83 4.40
C THR A 460 2.87 -30.75 5.17
N ASP A 461 1.89 -30.08 4.57
CA ASP A 461 0.52 -29.99 5.06
C ASP A 461 -0.45 -30.30 3.91
N PRO A 462 -1.21 -31.41 3.94
CA PRO A 462 -1.21 -32.45 4.97
C PRO A 462 0.13 -33.23 5.10
N PRO A 463 0.38 -33.89 6.25
CA PRO A 463 1.61 -34.63 6.49
C PRO A 463 1.71 -35.91 5.66
N ALA A 464 2.93 -36.38 5.44
CA ALA A 464 3.22 -37.62 4.74
C ALA A 464 2.45 -38.82 5.32
N GLY A 465 1.88 -39.65 4.44
CA GLY A 465 1.03 -40.80 4.80
C GLY A 465 -0.46 -40.48 4.94
N THR A 466 -0.88 -39.22 4.78
CA THR A 466 -2.31 -38.86 4.75
C THR A 466 -2.94 -39.27 3.40
N GLU A 467 -4.17 -39.78 3.43
CA GLU A 467 -4.97 -40.02 2.21
C GLU A 467 -5.53 -38.68 1.70
N ALA A 468 -5.40 -38.45 0.39
CA ALA A 468 -5.83 -37.24 -0.32
C ALA A 468 -6.48 -37.63 -1.66
N GLU A 469 -7.37 -36.81 -2.20
CA GLU A 469 -7.97 -37.04 -3.52
C GLU A 469 -7.06 -36.54 -4.65
N GLN A 470 -7.20 -37.12 -5.84
CA GLN A 470 -6.45 -36.66 -7.01
C GLN A 470 -6.72 -35.18 -7.30
N GLY A 471 -5.66 -34.37 -7.33
CA GLY A 471 -5.74 -32.91 -7.48
C GLY A 471 -5.71 -32.11 -6.18
N ASP A 472 -5.78 -32.74 -5.00
CA ASP A 472 -5.69 -32.05 -3.70
C ASP A 472 -4.40 -31.25 -3.53
N LEU A 473 -4.48 -30.17 -2.75
CA LEU A 473 -3.38 -29.21 -2.57
C LEU A 473 -2.51 -29.58 -1.37
N VAL A 474 -1.29 -30.04 -1.64
CA VAL A 474 -0.23 -30.22 -0.64
C VAL A 474 0.64 -28.96 -0.56
N ARG A 475 0.71 -28.39 0.64
CA ARG A 475 1.59 -27.26 0.95
C ARG A 475 2.98 -27.79 1.34
N LEU A 476 3.98 -27.51 0.52
CA LEU A 476 5.39 -27.76 0.81
C LEU A 476 5.96 -26.58 1.60
N VAL A 477 6.53 -26.82 2.78
CA VAL A 477 7.36 -25.85 3.48
C VAL A 477 8.83 -26.17 3.17
N VAL A 478 9.51 -25.30 2.42
CA VAL A 478 10.91 -25.49 1.99
C VAL A 478 11.82 -24.56 2.78
N SER A 479 12.97 -25.07 3.21
CA SER A 479 13.98 -24.28 3.90
C SER A 479 14.62 -23.26 2.96
N ALA A 480 14.65 -22.00 3.40
CA ALA A 480 15.52 -20.98 2.82
C ALA A 480 16.96 -21.06 3.39
N GLY A 481 17.19 -21.87 4.42
CA GLY A 481 18.44 -21.96 5.17
C GLY A 481 18.52 -20.92 6.29
N ARG A 482 19.75 -20.60 6.73
CA ARG A 482 20.00 -19.58 7.75
C ARG A 482 19.69 -18.19 7.22
N PRO A 483 19.05 -17.31 8.01
CA PRO A 483 18.84 -15.93 7.61
C PRO A 483 20.18 -15.20 7.40
N VAL A 484 20.22 -14.36 6.37
CA VAL A 484 21.39 -13.61 5.96
C VAL A 484 21.15 -12.13 6.26
N VAL A 485 22.15 -11.42 6.80
CA VAL A 485 22.02 -9.99 7.05
C VAL A 485 21.77 -9.25 5.72
N PRO A 486 20.69 -8.45 5.59
CA PRO A 486 20.31 -7.80 4.34
C PRO A 486 21.29 -6.69 3.92
N GLN A 487 21.29 -6.34 2.63
CA GLN A 487 22.07 -5.23 2.09
C GLN A 487 21.29 -3.91 2.14
N VAL A 488 21.42 -3.20 3.27
CA VAL A 488 20.91 -1.83 3.41
C VAL A 488 21.84 -0.84 2.70
N ASN A 489 21.28 -0.01 1.81
CA ASN A 489 22.02 1.06 1.15
C ASN A 489 22.46 2.15 2.16
N GLY A 490 23.73 2.54 2.11
CA GLY A 490 24.26 3.64 2.93
C GLY A 490 23.53 4.96 2.64
N GLY A 491 22.91 5.56 3.65
CA GLY A 491 21.98 6.69 3.49
C GLY A 491 20.51 6.35 3.73
N ALA A 492 20.16 5.06 3.86
CA ALA A 492 18.82 4.61 4.21
C ALA A 492 18.32 5.15 5.56
N GLU A 493 17.00 5.17 5.72
CA GLU A 493 16.36 5.49 7.00
C GLU A 493 16.48 4.32 7.99
N VAL A 494 16.50 4.64 9.28
CA VAL A 494 16.59 3.62 10.34
C VAL A 494 15.41 2.64 10.27
N ALA A 495 14.19 3.15 10.09
CA ALA A 495 12.98 2.34 9.96
C ALA A 495 13.02 1.36 8.78
N LEU A 496 13.64 1.75 7.66
CA LEU A 496 13.80 0.86 6.50
C LEU A 496 14.77 -0.28 6.83
N ALA A 497 15.91 0.02 7.47
CA ALA A 497 16.86 -0.99 7.91
C ALA A 497 16.27 -1.93 8.98
N GLU A 498 15.48 -1.39 9.92
CA GLU A 498 14.75 -2.18 10.91
C GLU A 498 13.76 -3.14 10.26
N GLN A 499 13.01 -2.68 9.24
CA GLN A 499 12.06 -3.48 8.49
C GLN A 499 12.76 -4.57 7.65
N GLU A 500 13.86 -4.25 6.96
CA GLU A 500 14.64 -5.23 6.19
C GLU A 500 15.20 -6.32 7.11
N ILE A 501 15.81 -5.96 8.25
CA ILE A 501 16.31 -6.91 9.25
C ILE A 501 15.17 -7.77 9.83
N ALA A 502 14.02 -7.17 10.14
CA ALA A 502 12.86 -7.89 10.67
C ALA A 502 12.26 -8.87 9.64
N SER A 503 12.24 -8.51 8.36
CA SER A 503 11.69 -9.33 7.27
C SER A 503 12.45 -10.65 7.05
N VAL A 504 13.75 -10.69 7.35
CA VAL A 504 14.55 -11.91 7.33
C VAL A 504 14.52 -12.67 8.67
N GLY A 505 13.69 -12.26 9.64
CA GLY A 505 13.57 -12.93 10.93
C GLY A 505 14.73 -12.66 11.89
N LEU A 506 15.42 -11.54 11.73
CA LEU A 506 16.47 -11.06 12.62
C LEU A 506 15.96 -9.91 13.49
N LYS A 507 16.65 -9.62 14.60
CA LYS A 507 16.26 -8.55 15.53
C LYS A 507 17.09 -7.30 15.26
N PRO A 508 16.51 -6.18 14.80
CA PRO A 508 17.27 -4.95 14.71
C PRO A 508 17.61 -4.43 16.11
N GLN A 509 18.81 -3.88 16.26
CA GLN A 509 19.29 -3.26 17.49
C GLN A 509 19.99 -1.94 17.17
N LEU A 510 19.75 -0.91 17.97
CA LEU A 510 20.46 0.36 17.92
C LEU A 510 21.49 0.41 19.05
N ASN A 511 22.74 0.73 18.72
CA ASN A 511 23.83 0.88 19.69
C ASN A 511 24.62 2.18 19.43
N PRO A 512 24.28 3.30 20.11
CA PRO A 512 24.93 4.60 19.89
C PRO A 512 26.46 4.62 20.13
N ALA A 513 26.97 3.65 20.90
CA ALA A 513 28.41 3.46 21.09
C ALA A 513 29.13 3.04 19.81
N GLU A 514 28.45 2.34 18.89
CA GLU A 514 29.02 1.79 17.66
C GLU A 514 28.78 2.64 16.41
N ASP A 515 27.94 3.68 16.49
CA ASP A 515 27.71 4.66 15.41
C ASP A 515 29.02 5.28 14.91
N ALA A 516 29.15 5.46 13.60
CA ALA A 516 30.38 5.87 12.93
C ALA A 516 30.28 7.27 12.30
N PHE A 517 31.39 7.97 12.14
CA PHE A 517 31.44 9.21 11.34
C PHE A 517 31.44 8.87 9.84
N SER A 518 30.78 9.69 9.02
CA SER A 518 30.71 9.52 7.57
C SER A 518 30.53 10.85 6.84
N ASP A 519 31.38 11.09 5.84
CA ASP A 519 31.30 12.28 5.00
C ASP A 519 30.27 12.17 3.86
N ARG A 520 29.77 10.95 3.60
CA ARG A 520 28.81 10.65 2.52
C ARG A 520 27.39 10.40 3.02
N VAL A 521 27.23 9.98 4.27
CA VAL A 521 25.94 9.59 4.86
C VAL A 521 25.48 10.68 5.84
N PRO A 522 24.32 11.34 5.62
CA PRO A 522 23.79 12.36 6.52
C PRO A 522 23.63 11.84 7.95
N LYS A 523 23.82 12.73 8.95
CA LYS A 523 23.68 12.39 10.37
C LYS A 523 22.31 11.74 10.65
N GLY A 524 22.32 10.63 11.38
CA GLY A 524 21.12 9.85 11.72
C GLY A 524 20.60 8.91 10.63
N LYS A 525 21.26 8.83 9.45
CA LYS A 525 21.01 7.78 8.45
C LYS A 525 21.94 6.58 8.66
N VAL A 526 21.55 5.43 8.12
CA VAL A 526 22.29 4.16 8.28
C VAL A 526 23.57 4.18 7.45
N VAL A 527 24.70 3.83 8.08
CA VAL A 527 26.01 3.70 7.43
C VAL A 527 26.26 2.26 7.01
N THR A 528 26.02 1.31 7.92
CA THR A 528 26.23 -0.13 7.69
C THR A 528 25.50 -0.95 8.77
N LEU A 529 25.52 -2.28 8.62
CA LEU A 529 25.03 -3.24 9.61
C LEU A 529 26.20 -4.06 10.21
N LYS A 530 26.02 -4.50 11.46
CA LYS A 530 26.91 -5.43 12.16
C LYS A 530 26.11 -6.61 12.72
N PRO A 531 26.40 -7.88 12.35
CA PRO A 531 27.41 -8.33 11.39
C PRO A 531 27.22 -7.76 9.98
N ALA A 532 28.26 -7.83 9.14
CA ALA A 532 28.23 -7.22 7.82
C ALA A 532 27.14 -7.83 6.90
N PRO A 533 26.53 -7.04 5.99
CA PRO A 533 25.61 -7.57 4.99
C PRO A 533 26.15 -8.78 4.24
N GLY A 534 25.31 -9.78 4.01
CA GLY A 534 25.71 -11.07 3.44
C GLY A 534 26.22 -12.11 4.46
N THR A 535 26.35 -11.77 5.74
CA THR A 535 26.73 -12.75 6.78
C THR A 535 25.53 -13.63 7.15
N PRO A 536 25.65 -14.98 7.09
CA PRO A 536 24.62 -15.88 7.61
C PRO A 536 24.68 -15.94 9.13
N VAL A 537 23.54 -15.78 9.79
CA VAL A 537 23.41 -15.70 11.26
C VAL A 537 22.28 -16.61 11.77
N PRO A 538 22.30 -17.06 13.03
CA PRO A 538 21.19 -17.84 13.61
C PRO A 538 19.86 -17.05 13.62
N ILE A 539 18.73 -17.75 13.55
CA ILE A 539 17.40 -17.13 13.58
C ILE A 539 17.20 -16.31 14.86
N GLY A 540 16.64 -15.09 14.73
CA GLY A 540 16.40 -14.19 15.85
C GLY A 540 17.67 -13.54 16.44
N SER A 541 18.83 -13.67 15.79
CA SER A 541 20.06 -12.96 16.18
C SER A 541 19.91 -11.45 16.07
N ALA A 542 20.62 -10.72 16.92
CA ALA A 542 20.62 -9.26 16.88
C ALA A 542 21.56 -8.71 15.80
N VAL A 543 21.07 -7.77 15.00
CA VAL A 543 21.85 -7.02 14.00
C VAL A 543 21.88 -5.56 14.42
N THR A 544 23.08 -5.07 14.73
CA THR A 544 23.30 -3.68 15.14
C THR A 544 23.32 -2.78 13.91
N ILE A 545 22.42 -1.80 13.89
CA ILE A 545 22.36 -0.74 12.88
C ILE A 545 23.37 0.34 13.30
N VAL A 546 24.37 0.61 12.45
CA VAL A 546 25.38 1.64 12.68
C VAL A 546 24.91 2.94 12.02
N LEU A 547 24.61 3.96 12.82
CA LEU A 547 24.17 5.27 12.31
C LEU A 547 25.36 6.18 12.02
N SER A 548 25.12 7.16 11.14
CA SER A 548 26.07 8.25 10.90
C SER A 548 25.99 9.27 12.04
N LYS A 549 27.12 9.49 12.72
CA LYS A 549 27.34 10.63 13.62
C LYS A 549 27.43 11.97 12.86
N GLY A 550 27.37 11.93 11.53
CA GLY A 550 27.74 13.00 10.62
C GLY A 550 29.21 12.90 10.21
N SER A 551 29.68 13.88 9.46
CA SER A 551 31.07 14.02 9.07
C SER A 551 31.96 14.42 10.25
N GLU A 552 33.24 14.09 10.20
CA GLU A 552 34.18 14.41 11.29
C GLU A 552 34.41 15.93 11.41
N PRO A 553 34.21 16.54 12.61
CA PRO A 553 34.36 17.97 12.77
C PRO A 553 35.84 18.37 12.86
N LYS A 554 36.24 19.41 12.14
CA LYS A 554 37.64 19.86 12.07
C LYS A 554 37.87 21.11 12.93
N PRO A 555 39.01 21.21 13.64
CA PRO A 555 39.35 22.41 14.40
C PRO A 555 39.75 23.57 13.48
N VAL A 556 39.25 24.77 13.76
CA VAL A 556 39.67 26.00 13.06
C VAL A 556 41.14 26.33 13.40
N PRO A 557 42.05 26.51 12.43
CA PRO A 557 43.44 26.88 12.67
C PRO A 557 43.58 28.31 13.21
N SER A 558 44.65 28.56 13.97
CA SER A 558 44.95 29.90 14.51
C SER A 558 45.64 30.78 13.47
N VAL A 559 44.89 31.72 12.90
CA VAL A 559 45.36 32.67 11.87
C VAL A 559 45.60 34.09 12.40
N ILE A 560 45.55 34.29 13.73
CA ILE A 560 45.73 35.60 14.39
C ILE A 560 47.13 36.15 14.07
N GLY A 561 47.21 37.44 13.71
CA GLY A 561 48.45 38.13 13.39
C GLY A 561 49.01 37.89 11.98
N LYS A 562 48.39 37.03 11.17
CA LYS A 562 48.68 36.91 9.73
C LYS A 562 47.98 38.01 8.94
N THR A 563 48.42 38.29 7.72
CA THR A 563 47.67 39.16 6.80
C THR A 563 46.34 38.53 6.40
N LYS A 564 45.40 39.34 5.89
CA LYS A 564 44.12 38.85 5.34
C LYS A 564 44.30 37.71 4.34
N ASP A 565 45.18 37.91 3.35
CA ASP A 565 45.33 36.95 2.24
C ASP A 565 45.98 35.64 2.68
N GLU A 566 46.97 35.69 3.59
CA GLU A 566 47.55 34.50 4.22
C GLU A 566 46.53 33.73 5.05
N ALA A 567 45.71 34.42 5.85
CA ALA A 567 44.67 33.82 6.66
C ALA A 567 43.57 33.16 5.80
N PHE A 568 43.17 33.80 4.70
CA PHE A 568 42.22 33.23 3.73
C PHE A 568 42.80 31.99 3.03
N ALA A 569 44.07 32.03 2.62
CA ALA A 569 44.73 30.88 2.00
C ALA A 569 44.82 29.68 2.95
N GLU A 570 45.18 29.91 4.23
CA GLU A 570 45.31 28.85 5.24
C GLU A 570 43.95 28.27 5.66
N LEU A 571 42.92 29.10 5.86
CA LEU A 571 41.56 28.63 6.13
C LEU A 571 41.00 27.82 4.95
N SER A 572 41.21 28.28 3.71
CA SER A 572 40.80 27.57 2.51
C SER A 572 41.54 26.24 2.35
N ALA A 573 42.85 26.20 2.62
CA ALA A 573 43.66 24.97 2.59
C ALA A 573 43.25 23.96 3.68
N ALA A 574 42.80 24.43 4.85
CA ALA A 574 42.20 23.60 5.89
C ALA A 574 40.77 23.11 5.55
N GLY A 575 40.16 23.64 4.48
CA GLY A 575 38.85 23.25 3.97
C GLY A 575 37.67 24.06 4.54
N PHE A 576 37.94 25.24 5.09
CA PHE A 576 36.97 26.22 5.56
C PHE A 576 36.63 27.26 4.48
N GLU A 577 35.54 28.00 4.69
CA GLU A 577 35.08 29.09 3.83
C GLU A 577 35.32 30.43 4.55
N PRO A 578 36.47 31.09 4.33
CA PRO A 578 36.76 32.37 4.98
C PRO A 578 35.89 33.50 4.40
N VAL A 579 35.32 34.32 5.28
CA VAL A 579 34.51 35.50 4.94
C VAL A 579 35.08 36.73 5.62
N GLU A 580 35.10 37.87 4.94
CA GLU A 580 35.60 39.12 5.50
C GLU A 580 34.60 39.72 6.49
N GLY A 581 35.03 39.93 7.73
CA GLY A 581 34.26 40.65 8.75
C GLY A 581 34.50 42.16 8.71
N PRO A 582 33.72 42.94 9.47
CA PRO A 582 34.03 44.35 9.69
C PRO A 582 35.42 44.51 10.34
N GLN A 583 36.08 45.63 10.04
CA GLN A 583 37.39 45.94 10.63
C GLN A 583 37.24 46.31 12.11
N GLU A 584 38.14 45.80 12.95
CA GLU A 584 38.12 46.03 14.40
C GLU A 584 39.44 46.67 14.86
N PRO A 585 39.42 47.84 15.52
CA PRO A 585 40.62 48.42 16.13
C PRO A 585 41.22 47.45 17.17
N SER A 586 42.54 47.30 17.15
CA SER A 586 43.25 46.44 18.10
C SER A 586 44.65 46.97 18.38
N ASP A 587 44.97 47.13 19.66
CA ASP A 587 46.30 47.57 20.12
C ASP A 587 47.35 46.44 20.04
N ARG A 588 46.92 45.21 19.72
CA ARG A 588 47.73 43.98 19.83
C ARG A 588 48.27 43.45 18.50
N VAL A 589 47.75 43.92 17.37
CA VAL A 589 48.18 43.49 16.02
C VAL A 589 48.34 44.72 15.12
N ASP A 590 49.25 44.66 14.15
CA ASP A 590 49.40 45.76 13.18
C ASP A 590 48.20 45.83 12.21
N GLY A 591 47.98 47.02 11.65
CA GLY A 591 46.96 47.22 10.62
C GLY A 591 47.16 46.29 9.43
N GLY A 592 46.06 45.78 8.87
CA GLY A 592 46.06 44.77 7.81
C GLY A 592 46.22 43.31 8.30
N LYS A 593 46.41 43.07 9.62
CA LYS A 593 46.50 41.73 10.20
C LYS A 593 45.21 41.30 10.90
N VAL A 594 44.99 39.98 10.97
CA VAL A 594 43.83 39.38 11.63
C VAL A 594 43.89 39.57 13.15
N VAL A 595 42.82 40.16 13.70
CA VAL A 595 42.58 40.37 15.13
C VAL A 595 42.02 39.09 15.77
N ARG A 596 40.99 38.52 15.15
CA ARG A 596 40.27 37.33 15.61
C ARG A 596 39.52 36.65 14.45
N THR A 597 39.12 35.41 14.68
CA THR A 597 38.12 34.72 13.86
C THR A 597 36.83 34.51 14.65
N ASP A 598 35.72 34.40 13.94
CA ASP A 598 34.45 33.90 14.47
C ASP A 598 33.93 32.75 13.58
N PRO A 599 33.85 31.51 14.08
CA PRO A 599 34.20 31.07 15.45
C PRO A 599 35.72 31.14 15.77
N PRO A 600 36.12 31.15 17.06
CA PRO A 600 37.52 31.27 17.45
C PRO A 600 38.35 30.02 17.11
N ALA A 601 39.67 30.20 16.97
CA ALA A 601 40.60 29.12 16.72
C ALA A 601 40.47 27.97 17.76
N GLY A 602 40.61 26.73 17.30
CA GLY A 602 40.35 25.52 18.09
C GLY A 602 38.88 25.10 18.18
N THR A 603 37.93 25.91 17.68
CA THR A 603 36.53 25.47 17.57
C THR A 603 36.40 24.36 16.53
N ASN A 604 35.79 23.23 16.92
CA ASN A 604 35.50 22.13 16.01
C ASN A 604 34.23 22.42 15.20
N LEU A 605 34.38 22.75 13.92
CA LEU A 605 33.24 23.04 13.04
C LEU A 605 32.79 21.78 12.28
N PRO A 606 31.47 21.50 12.23
CA PRO A 606 30.94 20.47 11.35
C PRO A 606 31.00 20.95 9.89
N PRO A 607 31.32 20.09 8.91
CA PRO A 607 31.57 20.53 7.53
C PRO A 607 30.33 20.92 6.73
N ASN A 608 29.14 20.98 7.36
CA ASN A 608 27.95 21.64 6.82
C ASN A 608 27.92 23.15 7.13
N ASN A 609 28.76 23.64 8.04
CA ASN A 609 28.94 25.07 8.33
C ASN A 609 30.44 25.39 8.43
N ARG A 610 31.07 25.53 7.27
CA ARG A 610 32.51 25.80 7.11
C ARG A 610 32.89 27.27 7.24
N ARG A 611 31.91 28.16 7.45
CA ARG A 611 32.09 29.60 7.38
C ARG A 611 32.87 30.12 8.59
N VAL A 612 34.00 30.79 8.32
CA VAL A 612 34.84 31.44 9.33
C VAL A 612 34.98 32.91 8.99
N THR A 613 34.41 33.80 9.82
CA THR A 613 34.52 35.24 9.62
C THR A 613 35.86 35.74 10.18
N VAL A 614 36.62 36.46 9.36
CA VAL A 614 37.96 36.96 9.68
C VAL A 614 37.88 38.48 9.93
N PHE A 615 38.25 38.91 11.13
CA PHE A 615 38.24 40.33 11.52
C PHE A 615 39.65 40.89 11.45
N VAL A 616 39.84 41.99 10.73
CA VAL A 616 41.16 42.57 10.40
C VAL A 616 41.30 43.95 11.04
N ALA A 617 42.49 44.29 11.53
CA ALA A 617 42.76 45.61 12.09
C ALA A 617 42.84 46.67 10.97
N PRO A 618 42.22 47.86 11.14
CA PRO A 618 42.32 48.94 10.17
C PRO A 618 43.78 49.42 10.00
N GLU A 619 44.14 49.91 8.82
CA GLU A 619 45.47 50.47 8.57
C GLU A 619 45.69 51.77 9.35
N GLY A 620 46.39 51.67 10.48
CA GLY A 620 46.77 52.79 11.32
C GLY A 620 48.13 53.40 10.94
N VAL A 621 48.18 54.72 10.88
CA VAL A 621 49.39 55.54 10.85
C VAL A 621 49.74 55.94 12.29
N THR A 622 51.02 55.90 12.65
CA THR A 622 51.50 56.46 13.93
C THR A 622 51.62 57.98 13.81
N VAL A 623 50.95 58.73 14.68
CA VAL A 623 50.99 60.20 14.68
C VAL A 623 52.41 60.70 14.99
N PRO A 624 53.09 61.43 14.08
CA PRO A 624 54.42 61.96 14.33
C PRO A 624 54.39 63.16 15.29
N GLN A 625 55.52 63.41 15.95
CA GLN A 625 55.67 64.57 16.83
C GLN A 625 55.93 65.84 16.03
N VAL A 626 55.03 66.82 16.11
CA VAL A 626 55.14 68.11 15.43
C VAL A 626 55.19 69.32 16.38
N GLU A 627 54.96 69.12 17.67
CA GLU A 627 55.17 70.16 18.69
C GLU A 627 56.60 70.72 18.64
N GLY A 628 56.71 72.04 18.69
CA GLY A 628 57.98 72.77 18.57
C GLY A 628 58.51 72.95 17.14
N LYS A 629 57.84 72.42 16.10
CA LYS A 629 58.18 72.69 14.69
C LYS A 629 57.46 73.94 14.18
N SER A 630 57.88 74.47 13.03
CA SER A 630 57.10 75.49 12.32
C SER A 630 55.82 74.90 11.73
N VAL A 631 54.77 75.69 11.55
CA VAL A 631 53.52 75.24 10.90
C VAL A 631 53.77 74.64 9.52
N LYS A 632 54.73 75.19 8.76
CA LYS A 632 55.11 74.66 7.44
C LYS A 632 55.70 73.25 7.51
N GLU A 633 56.60 73.00 8.46
CA GLU A 633 57.20 71.68 8.68
C GLU A 633 56.20 70.70 9.29
N ALA A 634 55.36 71.16 10.20
CA ALA A 634 54.32 70.36 10.86
C ALA A 634 53.27 69.86 9.86
N LYS A 635 52.77 70.75 8.97
CA LYS A 635 51.88 70.37 7.87
C LYS A 635 52.50 69.28 7.02
N LYS A 636 53.72 69.52 6.51
CA LYS A 636 54.44 68.56 5.67
C LYS A 636 54.63 67.21 6.37
N ILE A 637 55.04 67.18 7.64
CA ILE A 637 55.31 65.91 8.35
C ILE A 637 54.03 65.10 8.60
N LEU A 638 52.89 65.76 8.84
CA LEU A 638 51.60 65.08 9.00
C LEU A 638 51.00 64.64 7.66
N GLU A 639 51.14 65.46 6.62
CA GLU A 639 50.70 65.15 5.25
C GLU A 639 51.53 64.02 4.62
N ASP A 640 52.86 64.03 4.79
CA ASP A 640 53.79 62.96 4.40
C ASP A 640 53.47 61.63 5.15
N ALA A 641 52.84 61.71 6.33
CA ALA A 641 52.34 60.55 7.07
C ALA A 641 50.92 60.10 6.64
N GLY A 642 50.23 60.85 5.77
CA GLY A 642 48.86 60.54 5.34
C GLY A 642 47.77 60.96 6.32
N LEU A 643 48.01 62.01 7.11
CA LEU A 643 47.08 62.61 8.07
C LEU A 643 46.63 63.99 7.57
N LYS A 644 45.39 64.39 7.91
CA LYS A 644 44.84 65.70 7.52
C LYS A 644 45.12 66.74 8.59
N VAL A 645 45.60 67.92 8.22
CA VAL A 645 46.02 68.95 9.18
C VAL A 645 45.02 70.08 9.24
N ASP A 646 44.59 70.42 10.45
CA ASP A 646 43.79 71.61 10.77
C ASP A 646 44.64 72.55 11.64
N VAL A 647 44.69 73.85 11.33
CA VAL A 647 45.56 74.80 12.05
C VAL A 647 44.73 75.88 12.70
N GLN A 648 44.90 76.04 14.01
CA GLN A 648 44.17 77.02 14.81
C GLN A 648 45.08 78.14 15.34
N PHE A 649 44.47 79.30 15.58
CA PHE A 649 45.08 80.57 16.02
C PHE A 649 45.98 81.27 14.99
N ASN A 650 47.12 80.68 14.60
CA ASN A 650 48.07 81.32 13.69
C ASN A 650 48.50 80.36 12.56
N ASP A 651 48.02 80.61 11.34
CA ASP A 651 48.21 79.75 10.17
C ASP A 651 49.49 80.04 9.37
N ARG A 652 50.23 81.10 9.74
CA ARG A 652 51.45 81.56 9.05
C ARG A 652 52.53 80.48 9.08
N ASP A 653 53.18 80.24 7.94
CA ASP A 653 54.28 79.27 7.77
C ASP A 653 55.38 79.31 8.86
N ARG A 654 55.63 80.47 9.47
CA ARG A 654 56.66 80.70 10.51
C ARG A 654 56.16 80.57 11.96
N ALA A 655 54.85 80.45 12.18
CA ALA A 655 54.28 80.24 13.51
C ALA A 655 54.75 78.90 14.08
N ARG A 656 54.83 78.78 15.41
CA ARG A 656 55.37 77.58 16.08
C ARG A 656 54.25 76.76 16.69
N VAL A 657 54.22 75.46 16.39
CA VAL A 657 53.24 74.53 16.98
C VAL A 657 53.54 74.36 18.47
N VAL A 658 52.55 74.62 19.31
CA VAL A 658 52.63 74.50 20.78
C VAL A 658 51.83 73.32 21.32
N ASN A 659 50.90 72.75 20.55
CA ASN A 659 50.08 71.62 20.94
C ASN A 659 49.54 70.88 19.71
N GLN A 660 49.37 69.55 19.80
CA GLN A 660 48.68 68.71 18.81
C GLN A 660 47.55 67.89 19.45
N SER A 661 46.41 67.80 18.76
CA SER A 661 45.16 67.22 19.30
C SER A 661 45.21 65.72 19.64
N ILE A 662 46.13 64.98 19.01
CA ILE A 662 46.39 63.55 19.27
C ILE A 662 47.88 63.41 19.60
N ARG A 663 48.20 62.60 20.62
CA ARG A 663 49.57 62.51 21.12
C ARG A 663 50.49 61.86 20.09
N ALA A 664 51.74 62.32 20.06
CA ALA A 664 52.77 61.67 19.27
C ALA A 664 52.96 60.21 19.72
N GLY A 665 53.06 59.28 18.76
CA GLY A 665 53.16 57.84 19.01
C GLY A 665 51.83 57.09 19.07
N GLU A 666 50.69 57.78 19.08
CA GLU A 666 49.35 57.17 19.02
C GLU A 666 49.07 56.66 17.59
N ARG A 667 48.45 55.48 17.43
CA ARG A 667 48.07 54.93 16.11
C ARG A 667 46.64 55.32 15.77
N VAL A 668 46.45 55.97 14.63
CA VAL A 668 45.14 56.43 14.14
C VAL A 668 44.92 56.02 12.68
N PRO A 669 43.68 55.85 12.19
CA PRO A 669 43.43 55.56 10.78
C PRO A 669 44.05 56.61 9.84
N LYS A 670 44.40 56.20 8.61
CA LYS A 670 44.70 57.13 7.51
C LYS A 670 43.57 58.17 7.35
N ASP A 671 43.91 59.36 6.86
CA ASP A 671 43.00 60.51 6.71
C ASP A 671 42.44 61.12 8.03
N THR A 672 42.85 60.63 9.21
CA THR A 672 42.47 61.24 10.50
C THR A 672 42.89 62.72 10.55
N ARG A 673 41.98 63.59 11.02
CA ARG A 673 42.25 65.02 11.18
C ARG A 673 42.98 65.29 12.49
N ILE A 674 44.20 65.81 12.38
CA ILE A 674 45.01 66.30 13.49
C ILE A 674 44.91 67.83 13.50
N THR A 675 44.30 68.38 14.56
CA THR A 675 44.34 69.81 14.82
C THR A 675 45.66 70.16 15.51
N ILE A 676 46.36 71.16 14.99
CA ILE A 676 47.56 71.75 15.61
C ILE A 676 47.28 73.19 16.02
N ILE A 677 47.73 73.54 17.22
CA ILE A 677 47.64 74.91 17.76
C ILE A 677 49.01 75.56 17.59
N ALA A 678 49.04 76.72 16.92
CA ALA A 678 50.26 77.46 16.66
C ALA A 678 50.14 78.93 17.08
N VAL A 679 51.28 79.50 17.50
CA VAL A 679 51.43 80.91 17.93
C VAL A 679 52.53 81.62 17.16
#